data_AF-A0AAE3T731-F1
#
_entry.id   AF-A0AAE3T731-F1
#
_cell.length_a   1.000
_cell.length_b   1.000
_cell.length_c   1.000
_cell.angle_alpha   90.00
_cell.angle_beta   90.00
_cell.angle_gamma   90.00
#
_symmetry.space_group_name_H-M   'P 1'
#
loop_
_entity.id
_entity.type
_entity.pdbx_description
1 polymer ?
#
loop_
_entity_poly.entity_id
_entity_poly.type
_entity_poly.pdbx_seq_one_letter_code
_entity_poly.pdbx_strand_id
1 'polypeptide(L)'
;MSLPIVASLWIGGSLSFLERVCLKSFVDHGHRTILYTYGKVAGVPEGVEVLDANRIFPNDNYIRHAKSGSPAVHADAFRYRMIELQNVIWIDADILCMQPWDFRDQWVFGWEKPGKLVCNAVLGLPRFSKTLKKLNALCETEYPIPPWAPPEEKARLEAAAQAGRPVHVSELEWGVWGPSALTHFLNETGEMQHVLPQMAFYPISFRDRRDLLVPGDVIDAQLDAGCYGVHLWNRRLRRRIVTHENGVPHPDSFLGRALARHGIDTADHPIPDVPPGQVLTEREEAALHAAPRPSSSAPAGRPSAARAIPAAGAPDPSKLASQNPNVTARRPAALAALPVTEWKQSADYQRAIDELEGRTGNITGWLTPPEEPVKNDNILIVTSMKNEAPFILEWIAYHLGIGATHFLVYTNDCTDNTNAILDRLQALGHVTRKPNPWDPASGKKPQHEALNDAVKQDCYRQADWVLTIDVDEFVNIHVGDGTFADLFRAANYPNVISFTWKFFGNRGVHAYEDRPVTEQFTACAPEFIPKPRLGWGFKSMVHSSAPYARIGVHRPLGIEEEDAGKVRWVNGSGRAMPDQLLTNNGWRSTKRSLGYRLATLNHYVLRSTESFLVKRERGRINHTEHDQGLDYWTRRNYATETDDRIVARHALMRPHLDAFLADDTLRGLHADAVAWHKARIAYLKDQPDYRQLFDDLRDPDRPDALFIDKSTEELQQDPEEAEDAKAEDAKARAPSPTPERRLTPAAPLPSAQAVSVPASALDAPADARWDEGRAFAHARGGFHWEGPDNALMFVPNSKRLVVTFDNIHVTRAEGPRWPWGFDVLFNKMGASVLGVMGSQRNWFRHDFVHDSFEALAAQGFFERFDQVLFYGASMGGFGALTYQRLCPGANVLAIAPQSTMRAETLPDEDRWRWTQKLDWSARYEDAAGHLDTAGRVWVIGDPYFRPDYDQIVRLMGDNVTWLRTPFMGHQLPNAFLTMGMLKDLLYGAMEGTLDAPTFYRLFRARRDLPRFQHDLLMHAEERGKLRSALRICEYTLKKRDAGNIKRTRDRLKEELAAQGTRAAAE
;
A
#
# COMPACT_ATOMS: atom_id res chain seq x y z
N MET A 1 1.75 -9.23 -9.23
CA MET A 1 0.29 -9.31 -9.43
C MET A 1 0.09 -9.73 -10.86
N SER A 2 -0.76 -10.72 -11.12
CA SER A 2 -1.20 -10.99 -12.48
C SER A 2 -1.99 -9.80 -13.00
N LEU A 3 -1.76 -9.42 -14.26
CA LEU A 3 -2.57 -8.42 -14.94
C LEU A 3 -4.03 -8.90 -15.04
N PRO A 4 -5.01 -7.99 -15.12
CA PRO A 4 -6.41 -8.36 -15.27
C PRO A 4 -6.61 -9.21 -16.52
N ILE A 5 -7.50 -10.20 -16.40
CA ILE A 5 -7.91 -11.01 -17.54
C ILE A 5 -8.77 -10.13 -18.46
N VAL A 6 -8.47 -10.17 -19.75
CA VAL A 6 -9.26 -9.49 -20.78
C VAL A 6 -9.98 -10.51 -21.64
N ALA A 7 -11.20 -10.18 -22.06
CA ALA A 7 -12.02 -11.07 -22.87
C ALA A 7 -12.70 -10.34 -24.02
N SER A 8 -12.83 -11.03 -25.15
CA SER A 8 -13.53 -10.54 -26.35
C SER A 8 -14.47 -11.61 -26.91
N LEU A 9 -15.31 -11.24 -27.87
CA LEU A 9 -16.22 -12.13 -28.59
C LEU A 9 -15.99 -12.02 -30.10
N TRP A 10 -15.95 -13.17 -30.78
CA TRP A 10 -15.95 -13.23 -32.24
C TRP A 10 -17.03 -14.19 -32.76
N ILE A 11 -17.85 -13.71 -33.71
CA ILE A 11 -18.99 -14.44 -34.25
C ILE A 11 -18.77 -14.71 -35.74
N GLY A 12 -18.33 -15.95 -36.04
CA GLY A 12 -18.19 -16.49 -37.40
C GLY A 12 -16.95 -16.01 -38.17
N GLY A 13 -16.55 -16.79 -39.19
CA GLY A 13 -15.45 -16.45 -40.10
C GLY A 13 -14.03 -16.64 -39.52
N SER A 14 -13.07 -15.91 -40.08
CA SER A 14 -11.65 -15.92 -39.67
C SER A 14 -11.22 -14.55 -39.19
N LEU A 15 -10.30 -14.50 -38.22
CA LEU A 15 -9.64 -13.26 -37.83
C LEU A 15 -8.65 -12.84 -38.93
N SER A 16 -8.64 -11.56 -39.32
CA SER A 16 -7.58 -11.06 -40.19
C SER A 16 -6.44 -10.50 -39.33
N PHE A 17 -5.38 -10.00 -39.97
CA PHE A 17 -4.25 -9.40 -39.27
C PHE A 17 -4.64 -8.27 -38.29
N LEU A 18 -5.80 -7.62 -38.48
CA LEU A 18 -6.27 -6.53 -37.61
C LEU A 18 -6.72 -7.00 -36.24
N GLU A 19 -7.60 -7.99 -36.15
CA GLU A 19 -7.98 -8.52 -34.83
C GLU A 19 -6.82 -9.30 -34.22
N ARG A 20 -6.02 -9.96 -35.06
CA ARG A 20 -4.84 -10.69 -34.61
C ARG A 20 -3.86 -9.78 -33.89
N VAL A 21 -3.51 -8.63 -34.46
CA VAL A 21 -2.58 -7.69 -33.80
C VAL A 21 -3.17 -7.13 -32.52
N CYS A 22 -4.48 -6.85 -32.48
CA CYS A 22 -5.15 -6.39 -31.27
C CYS A 22 -5.11 -7.45 -30.16
N LEU A 23 -5.58 -8.67 -30.40
CA LEU A 23 -5.58 -9.72 -29.38
C LEU A 23 -4.16 -10.12 -28.97
N LYS A 24 -3.24 -10.22 -29.94
CA LYS A 24 -1.82 -10.54 -29.68
C LYS A 24 -1.13 -9.46 -28.87
N SER A 25 -1.49 -8.19 -29.07
CA SER A 25 -0.93 -7.09 -28.27
C SER A 25 -1.24 -7.25 -26.78
N PHE A 26 -2.40 -7.75 -26.39
CA PHE A 26 -2.69 -8.01 -24.97
C PHE A 26 -1.86 -9.16 -24.40
N VAL A 27 -1.71 -10.25 -25.18
CA VAL A 27 -0.85 -11.39 -24.82
C VAL A 27 0.60 -10.93 -24.62
N ASP A 28 1.11 -10.12 -25.54
CA ASP A 28 2.49 -9.60 -25.50
C ASP A 28 2.73 -8.63 -24.33
N HIS A 29 1.68 -7.94 -23.90
CA HIS A 29 1.71 -7.11 -22.69
C HIS A 29 1.42 -7.90 -21.42
N GLY A 30 1.30 -9.24 -21.49
CA GLY A 30 1.22 -10.14 -20.34
C GLY A 30 -0.18 -10.39 -19.79
N HIS A 31 -1.23 -9.97 -20.51
CA HIS A 31 -2.60 -10.30 -20.14
C HIS A 31 -2.93 -11.75 -20.50
N ARG A 32 -3.69 -12.41 -19.63
CA ARG A 32 -4.46 -13.58 -20.07
C ARG A 32 -5.60 -13.07 -20.95
N THR A 33 -5.58 -13.46 -22.22
CA THR A 33 -6.54 -12.99 -23.23
C THR A 33 -7.44 -14.12 -23.65
N ILE A 34 -8.75 -13.96 -23.42
CA ILE A 34 -9.77 -14.94 -23.77
C ILE A 34 -10.57 -14.45 -24.98
N LEU A 35 -10.72 -15.30 -25.99
CA LEU A 35 -11.61 -15.09 -27.13
C LEU A 35 -12.78 -16.07 -27.05
N TYR A 36 -13.97 -15.54 -26.79
CA TYR A 36 -15.20 -16.33 -26.87
C TYR A 36 -15.67 -16.45 -28.31
N THR A 37 -16.11 -17.66 -28.69
CA THR A 37 -16.60 -17.97 -30.04
C THR A 37 -17.78 -18.93 -29.96
N TYR A 38 -18.78 -18.78 -30.82
CA TYR A 38 -19.90 -19.74 -30.93
C TYR A 38 -19.60 -20.91 -31.90
N GLY A 39 -18.42 -20.94 -32.51
CA GLY A 39 -18.01 -21.96 -33.46
C GLY A 39 -16.51 -21.91 -33.72
N LYS A 40 -16.02 -22.71 -34.67
CA LYS A 40 -14.58 -22.73 -35.00
C LYS A 40 -14.18 -21.44 -35.72
N VAL A 41 -13.16 -20.75 -35.19
CA VAL A 41 -12.57 -19.55 -35.77
C VAL A 41 -11.13 -19.85 -36.18
N ALA A 42 -10.76 -19.48 -37.40
CA ALA A 42 -9.39 -19.61 -37.89
C ALA A 42 -8.60 -18.32 -37.65
N GLY A 43 -7.28 -18.46 -37.53
CA GLY A 43 -6.36 -17.34 -37.41
C GLY A 43 -6.27 -16.71 -36.02
N VAL A 44 -6.60 -17.45 -34.95
CA VAL A 44 -6.38 -17.00 -33.57
C VAL A 44 -4.87 -16.94 -33.27
N PRO A 45 -4.34 -15.79 -32.77
CA PRO A 45 -2.92 -15.69 -32.41
C PRO A 45 -2.52 -16.63 -31.29
N GLU A 46 -1.25 -17.04 -31.28
CA GLU A 46 -0.68 -17.80 -30.17
C GLU A 46 -0.81 -17.03 -28.83
N GLY A 47 -1.16 -17.76 -27.76
CA GLY A 47 -1.37 -17.21 -26.42
C GLY A 47 -2.79 -16.69 -26.14
N VAL A 48 -3.67 -16.64 -27.15
CA VAL A 48 -5.10 -16.34 -26.95
C VAL A 48 -5.86 -17.62 -26.64
N GLU A 49 -6.54 -17.65 -25.51
CA GLU A 49 -7.38 -18.77 -25.08
C GLU A 49 -8.74 -18.71 -25.78
N VAL A 50 -9.15 -19.79 -26.46
CA VAL A 50 -10.46 -19.84 -27.13
C VAL A 50 -11.45 -20.61 -26.27
N LEU A 51 -12.58 -19.97 -25.94
CA LEU A 51 -13.67 -20.58 -25.17
C LEU A 51 -15.00 -20.51 -25.90
N ASP A 52 -15.87 -21.48 -25.61
CA ASP A 52 -17.23 -21.51 -26.16
C ASP A 52 -18.10 -20.41 -25.54
N ALA A 53 -18.63 -19.53 -26.39
CA ALA A 53 -19.50 -18.43 -26.01
C ALA A 53 -20.85 -18.90 -25.43
N ASN A 54 -21.31 -20.11 -25.77
CA ASN A 54 -22.53 -20.69 -25.21
C ASN A 54 -22.45 -20.89 -23.69
N ARG A 55 -21.25 -20.91 -23.10
CA ARG A 55 -21.04 -21.00 -21.65
C ARG A 55 -21.46 -19.74 -20.90
N ILE A 56 -21.53 -18.60 -21.59
CA ILE A 56 -21.85 -17.29 -21.02
C ILE A 56 -23.25 -16.85 -21.44
N PHE A 57 -23.55 -16.99 -22.73
CA PHE A 57 -24.82 -16.58 -23.30
C PHE A 57 -25.24 -17.61 -24.36
N PRO A 58 -25.94 -18.70 -23.95
CA PRO A 58 -26.44 -19.71 -24.86
C PRO A 58 -27.35 -19.06 -25.90
N ASN A 59 -27.09 -19.28 -27.18
CA ASN A 59 -27.95 -18.73 -28.21
C ASN A 59 -27.82 -19.51 -29.53
N ASP A 60 -28.96 -19.80 -30.14
CA ASP A 60 -29.06 -20.46 -31.45
C ASP A 60 -29.26 -19.44 -32.59
N ASN A 61 -29.53 -18.17 -32.27
CA ASN A 61 -29.78 -17.08 -33.23
C ASN A 61 -29.17 -15.74 -32.79
N TYR A 62 -28.16 -15.25 -33.53
CA TYR A 62 -27.50 -13.98 -33.22
C TYR A 62 -28.35 -12.76 -33.57
N ILE A 63 -28.50 -11.82 -32.64
CA ILE A 63 -29.18 -10.55 -32.91
C ILE A 63 -28.29 -9.65 -33.77
N ARG A 64 -28.75 -9.36 -34.98
CA ARG A 64 -28.09 -8.41 -35.90
C ARG A 64 -28.96 -7.18 -36.10
N HIS A 65 -28.36 -6.01 -36.07
CA HIS A 65 -29.06 -4.76 -36.31
C HIS A 65 -29.62 -4.70 -37.74
N ALA A 66 -30.93 -4.53 -37.90
CA ALA A 66 -31.68 -4.71 -39.14
C ALA A 66 -31.12 -3.89 -40.31
N LYS A 67 -30.80 -2.61 -40.07
CA LYS A 67 -30.26 -1.73 -41.15
C LYS A 67 -28.80 -2.00 -41.51
N SER A 68 -28.00 -2.52 -40.58
CA SER A 68 -26.53 -2.50 -40.72
C SER A 68 -25.89 -3.89 -40.77
N GLY A 69 -26.64 -4.95 -40.46
CA GLY A 69 -26.17 -6.33 -40.33
C GLY A 69 -25.20 -6.56 -39.17
N SER A 70 -24.92 -5.54 -38.37
CA SER A 70 -23.91 -5.57 -37.30
C SER A 70 -24.34 -6.49 -36.16
N PRO A 71 -23.47 -7.41 -35.70
CA PRO A 71 -23.73 -8.23 -34.51
C PRO A 71 -23.47 -7.49 -33.19
N ALA A 72 -23.17 -6.18 -33.23
CA ALA A 72 -22.82 -5.39 -32.04
C ALA A 72 -23.88 -5.43 -30.93
N VAL A 73 -25.17 -5.51 -31.30
CA VAL A 73 -26.28 -5.60 -30.34
C VAL A 73 -26.19 -6.91 -29.54
N HIS A 74 -25.89 -8.03 -30.21
CA HIS A 74 -25.64 -9.31 -29.54
C HIS A 74 -24.40 -9.25 -28.64
N ALA A 75 -23.33 -8.61 -29.10
CA ALA A 75 -22.10 -8.44 -28.32
C ALA A 75 -22.32 -7.57 -27.06
N ASP A 76 -23.25 -6.61 -27.09
CA ASP A 76 -23.64 -5.82 -25.90
C ASP A 76 -24.30 -6.70 -24.82
N ALA A 77 -25.27 -7.55 -25.17
CA ALA A 77 -25.87 -8.47 -24.20
C ALA A 77 -24.84 -9.47 -23.65
N PHE A 78 -24.01 -10.05 -24.54
CA PHE A 78 -22.95 -10.98 -24.16
C PHE A 78 -21.95 -10.32 -23.19
N ARG A 79 -21.47 -9.10 -23.48
CA ARG A 79 -20.41 -8.48 -22.67
C ARG A 79 -20.86 -8.20 -21.24
N TYR A 80 -22.10 -7.75 -21.03
CA TYR A 80 -22.60 -7.48 -19.68
C TYR A 80 -22.77 -8.77 -18.88
N ARG A 81 -23.31 -9.82 -19.51
CA ARG A 81 -23.44 -11.13 -18.88
C ARG A 81 -22.08 -11.75 -18.54
N MET A 82 -21.12 -11.58 -19.44
CA MET A 82 -19.75 -12.05 -19.28
C MET A 82 -19.06 -11.39 -18.07
N ILE A 83 -19.14 -10.05 -17.96
CA ILE A 83 -18.55 -9.29 -16.86
C ILE A 83 -19.15 -9.74 -15.52
N GLU A 84 -20.47 -9.91 -15.46
CA GLU A 84 -21.19 -10.39 -14.28
C GLU A 84 -20.72 -11.78 -13.84
N LEU A 85 -20.55 -12.71 -14.78
CA LEU A 85 -20.21 -14.11 -14.48
C LEU A 85 -18.72 -14.35 -14.23
N GLN A 86 -17.83 -13.62 -14.90
CA GLN A 86 -16.40 -14.00 -15.01
C GLN A 86 -15.41 -13.01 -14.37
N ASN A 87 -15.83 -11.83 -13.90
CA ASN A 87 -14.93 -10.82 -13.31
C ASN A 87 -13.70 -10.51 -14.20
N VAL A 88 -13.94 -10.28 -15.49
CA VAL A 88 -12.90 -9.94 -16.47
C VAL A 88 -13.25 -8.63 -17.15
N ILE A 89 -12.26 -8.00 -17.79
CA ILE A 89 -12.47 -6.75 -18.53
C ILE A 89 -12.84 -7.09 -19.98
N TRP A 90 -13.95 -6.55 -20.46
CA TRP A 90 -14.31 -6.65 -21.87
C TRP A 90 -13.42 -5.76 -22.73
N ILE A 91 -12.96 -6.31 -23.85
CA ILE A 91 -12.34 -5.57 -24.94
C ILE A 91 -13.00 -5.96 -26.27
N ASP A 92 -13.34 -4.97 -27.11
CA ASP A 92 -13.64 -5.24 -28.51
C ASP A 92 -12.37 -5.78 -29.19
N ALA A 93 -12.53 -6.68 -30.17
CA ALA A 93 -11.42 -7.33 -30.87
C ALA A 93 -10.60 -6.36 -31.75
N ASP A 94 -10.91 -5.07 -31.72
CA ASP A 94 -10.20 -3.98 -32.39
C ASP A 94 -9.64 -2.91 -31.44
N ILE A 95 -9.43 -3.27 -30.17
CA ILE A 95 -8.62 -2.49 -29.23
C ILE A 95 -7.16 -2.97 -29.30
N LEU A 96 -6.26 -2.08 -29.70
CA LEU A 96 -4.82 -2.34 -29.65
C LEU A 96 -4.29 -1.97 -28.26
N CYS A 97 -3.70 -2.93 -27.55
CA CYS A 97 -3.08 -2.72 -26.24
C CYS A 97 -1.75 -1.99 -26.40
N MET A 98 -1.62 -0.84 -25.75
CA MET A 98 -0.42 0.00 -25.86
C MET A 98 0.56 -0.21 -24.70
N GLN A 99 0.06 -0.71 -23.58
CA GLN A 99 0.82 -1.02 -22.38
C GLN A 99 0.02 -1.97 -21.48
N PRO A 100 0.67 -2.65 -20.51
CA PRO A 100 -0.03 -3.48 -19.54
C PRO A 100 -1.10 -2.69 -18.77
N TRP A 101 -2.30 -3.24 -18.66
CA TRP A 101 -3.39 -2.62 -17.90
C TRP A 101 -3.24 -2.97 -16.42
N ASP A 102 -2.45 -2.20 -15.68
CA ASP A 102 -2.22 -2.39 -14.24
C ASP A 102 -3.27 -1.70 -13.35
N PHE A 103 -4.48 -1.50 -13.89
CA PHE A 103 -5.61 -0.92 -13.18
C PHE A 103 -5.86 -1.66 -11.87
N ARG A 104 -5.88 -0.91 -10.76
CA ARG A 104 -6.09 -1.45 -9.41
C ARG A 104 -7.57 -1.66 -9.07
N ASP A 105 -8.44 -0.94 -9.78
CA ASP A 105 -9.89 -0.93 -9.60
C ASP A 105 -10.57 -1.59 -10.80
N GLN A 106 -11.73 -2.22 -10.58
CA GLN A 106 -12.48 -2.91 -11.63
C GLN A 106 -13.28 -1.97 -12.55
N TRP A 107 -13.23 -0.65 -12.31
CA TRP A 107 -13.88 0.37 -13.16
C TRP A 107 -12.95 0.75 -14.31
N VAL A 108 -13.14 0.13 -15.48
CA VAL A 108 -12.25 0.30 -16.63
C VAL A 108 -13.08 0.63 -17.88
N PHE A 109 -13.39 1.91 -18.07
CA PHE A 109 -14.10 2.45 -19.24
C PHE A 109 -13.76 3.93 -19.36
N GLY A 110 -13.84 4.49 -20.57
CA GLY A 110 -13.38 5.84 -20.85
C GLY A 110 -14.37 6.67 -21.68
N TRP A 111 -14.16 7.98 -21.66
CA TRP A 111 -14.89 8.91 -22.53
C TRP A 111 -14.54 8.66 -24.01
N GLU A 112 -15.52 8.42 -24.87
CA GLU A 112 -15.32 8.63 -26.32
C GLU A 112 -15.45 10.12 -26.64
N LYS A 113 -16.45 10.77 -26.03
CA LYS A 113 -16.70 12.21 -26.15
C LYS A 113 -16.81 12.78 -24.74
N PRO A 114 -15.78 13.47 -24.23
CA PRO A 114 -15.76 13.99 -22.88
C PRO A 114 -17.05 14.71 -22.49
N GLY A 115 -17.66 14.31 -21.37
CA GLY A 115 -18.90 14.88 -20.85
C GLY A 115 -20.17 14.53 -21.62
N LYS A 116 -20.08 13.75 -22.71
CA LYS A 116 -21.23 13.43 -23.58
C LYS A 116 -21.48 11.94 -23.78
N LEU A 117 -20.43 11.14 -23.99
CA LEU A 117 -20.58 9.73 -24.36
C LEU A 117 -19.42 8.88 -23.83
N VAL A 118 -19.75 7.87 -23.04
CA VAL A 118 -18.84 6.79 -22.63
C VAL A 118 -18.98 5.65 -23.63
N CYS A 119 -17.87 5.18 -24.20
CA CYS A 119 -17.89 4.03 -25.11
C CYS A 119 -17.67 2.73 -24.34
N ASN A 120 -18.31 1.67 -24.80
CA ASN A 120 -18.31 0.35 -24.16
C ASN A 120 -17.34 -0.65 -24.84
N ALA A 121 -16.49 -0.20 -25.77
CA ALA A 121 -15.49 -1.03 -26.44
C ALA A 121 -14.39 -1.53 -25.49
N VAL A 122 -14.13 -0.78 -24.41
CA VAL A 122 -13.42 -1.25 -23.22
C VAL A 122 -14.36 -1.09 -22.04
N LEU A 123 -14.67 -2.21 -21.36
CA LEU A 123 -15.60 -2.19 -20.23
C LEU A 123 -15.21 -3.18 -19.13
N GLY A 124 -14.72 -2.62 -18.02
CA GLY A 124 -14.67 -3.24 -16.72
C GLY A 124 -15.67 -2.56 -15.80
N LEU A 125 -16.60 -3.33 -15.24
CA LEU A 125 -17.46 -2.90 -14.16
C LEU A 125 -17.33 -3.93 -13.04
N PRO A 126 -17.22 -3.51 -11.77
CA PRO A 126 -17.30 -4.46 -10.69
C PRO A 126 -18.65 -5.18 -10.69
N ARG A 127 -18.68 -6.45 -10.22
CA ARG A 127 -19.92 -7.26 -10.21
C ARG A 127 -21.07 -6.64 -9.42
N PHE A 128 -20.77 -5.80 -8.44
CA PHE A 128 -21.75 -5.07 -7.64
C PHE A 128 -22.21 -3.75 -8.28
N SER A 129 -21.70 -3.38 -9.45
CA SER A 129 -22.06 -2.14 -10.15
C SER A 129 -23.57 -2.09 -10.39
N LYS A 130 -24.17 -0.98 -9.97
CA LYS A 130 -25.58 -0.72 -10.24
C LYS A 130 -25.83 -0.52 -11.73
N THR A 131 -24.86 0.08 -12.43
CA THR A 131 -24.89 0.21 -13.89
C THR A 131 -24.90 -1.16 -14.55
N LEU A 132 -24.03 -2.08 -14.14
CA LEU A 132 -24.00 -3.44 -14.69
C LEU A 132 -25.33 -4.16 -14.49
N LYS A 133 -25.92 -4.07 -13.30
CA LYS A 133 -27.25 -4.64 -13.00
C LYS A 133 -28.35 -4.09 -13.92
N LYS A 134 -28.36 -2.77 -14.14
CA LYS A 134 -29.34 -2.10 -15.02
C LYS A 134 -29.11 -2.42 -16.50
N LEU A 135 -27.86 -2.55 -16.93
CA LEU A 135 -27.50 -2.97 -18.29
C LEU A 135 -27.97 -4.40 -18.57
N ASN A 136 -27.72 -5.35 -17.65
CA ASN A 136 -28.22 -6.71 -17.76
C ASN A 136 -29.75 -6.74 -17.79
N ALA A 137 -30.43 -6.03 -16.88
CA ALA A 137 -31.89 -5.95 -16.85
C ALA A 137 -32.49 -5.39 -18.16
N LEU A 138 -31.85 -4.40 -18.77
CA LEU A 138 -32.27 -3.85 -20.06
C LEU A 138 -32.15 -4.90 -21.20
N CYS A 139 -31.22 -5.85 -21.07
CA CYS A 139 -30.99 -6.91 -22.06
C CYS A 139 -31.85 -8.17 -21.84
N GLU A 140 -32.66 -8.23 -20.76
CA GLU A 140 -33.55 -9.37 -20.49
C GLU A 140 -34.73 -9.45 -21.47
N THR A 141 -35.04 -8.35 -22.17
CA THR A 141 -36.10 -8.29 -23.19
C THR A 141 -35.56 -7.76 -24.50
N GLU A 142 -35.80 -8.48 -25.60
CA GLU A 142 -35.46 -8.02 -26.95
C GLU A 142 -36.33 -6.85 -27.44
N TYR A 143 -37.27 -6.38 -26.63
CA TYR A 143 -38.18 -5.27 -26.95
C TYR A 143 -38.07 -4.11 -25.93
N PRO A 144 -36.87 -3.53 -25.72
CA PRO A 144 -36.68 -2.52 -24.69
C PRO A 144 -37.29 -1.17 -25.08
N ILE A 145 -37.82 -0.43 -24.10
CA ILE A 145 -38.18 0.98 -24.25
C ILE A 145 -37.10 1.82 -23.55
N PRO A 146 -36.21 2.51 -24.29
CA PRO A 146 -35.06 3.16 -23.68
C PRO A 146 -35.45 4.34 -22.76
N PRO A 147 -35.01 4.37 -21.49
CA PRO A 147 -35.38 5.45 -20.56
C PRO A 147 -34.82 6.83 -20.95
N TRP A 148 -33.81 6.90 -21.82
CA TRP A 148 -33.28 8.16 -22.36
C TRP A 148 -33.90 8.59 -23.69
N ALA A 149 -34.81 7.80 -24.27
CA ALA A 149 -35.47 8.18 -25.52
C ALA A 149 -36.32 9.45 -25.34
N PRO A 150 -36.42 10.32 -26.37
CA PRO A 150 -37.32 11.47 -26.35
C PRO A 150 -38.77 11.07 -26.05
N PRO A 151 -39.60 11.94 -25.43
CA PRO A 151 -40.98 11.62 -25.08
C PRO A 151 -41.83 11.11 -26.26
N GLU A 152 -41.64 11.71 -27.45
CA GLU A 152 -42.34 11.30 -28.67
C GLU A 152 -41.99 9.87 -29.10
N GLU A 153 -40.71 9.49 -29.00
CA GLU A 153 -40.25 8.15 -29.36
C GLU A 153 -40.70 7.12 -28.32
N LYS A 154 -40.68 7.46 -27.03
CA LYS A 154 -41.26 6.59 -26.00
C LYS A 154 -42.74 6.35 -26.23
N ALA A 155 -43.51 7.40 -26.50
CA ALA A 155 -44.93 7.28 -26.80
C ALA A 155 -45.18 6.41 -28.05
N ARG A 156 -44.33 6.53 -29.09
CA ARG A 156 -44.39 5.68 -30.28
C ARG A 156 -44.13 4.20 -29.94
N LEU A 157 -43.09 3.91 -29.16
CA LEU A 157 -42.73 2.55 -28.75
C LEU A 157 -43.79 1.91 -27.83
N GLU A 158 -44.31 2.69 -26.88
CA GLU A 158 -45.39 2.29 -25.98
C GLU A 158 -46.69 2.01 -26.76
N ALA A 159 -47.07 2.89 -27.68
CA ALA A 159 -48.25 2.70 -28.54
C ALA A 159 -48.11 1.47 -29.45
N ALA A 160 -46.91 1.24 -30.01
CA ALA A 160 -46.62 0.06 -30.81
C ALA A 160 -46.73 -1.23 -29.96
N ALA A 161 -46.19 -1.23 -28.74
CA ALA A 161 -46.31 -2.34 -27.80
C ALA A 161 -47.78 -2.60 -27.39
N GLN A 162 -48.55 -1.55 -27.08
CA GLN A 162 -49.98 -1.65 -26.76
C GLN A 162 -50.82 -2.15 -27.93
N ALA A 163 -50.43 -1.83 -29.17
CA ALA A 163 -51.04 -2.36 -30.38
C ALA A 163 -50.60 -3.79 -30.74
N GLY A 164 -49.85 -4.47 -29.86
CA GLY A 164 -49.34 -5.83 -30.07
C GLY A 164 -48.22 -5.91 -31.12
N ARG A 165 -47.54 -4.80 -31.41
CA ARG A 165 -46.44 -4.69 -32.37
C ARG A 165 -45.19 -4.05 -31.73
N PRO A 166 -44.65 -4.64 -30.64
CA PRO A 166 -43.46 -4.08 -29.99
C PRO A 166 -42.27 -4.07 -30.98
N VAL A 167 -41.45 -3.03 -30.89
CA VAL A 167 -40.30 -2.87 -31.81
C VAL A 167 -39.12 -3.64 -31.24
N HIS A 168 -38.58 -4.56 -32.03
CA HIS A 168 -37.44 -5.38 -31.63
C HIS A 168 -36.15 -4.55 -31.58
N VAL A 169 -35.24 -4.88 -30.67
CA VAL A 169 -33.98 -4.14 -30.43
C VAL A 169 -33.11 -4.02 -31.67
N SER A 170 -33.20 -4.97 -32.60
CA SER A 170 -32.51 -4.92 -33.89
C SER A 170 -32.98 -3.77 -34.81
N GLU A 171 -34.19 -3.26 -34.59
CA GLU A 171 -34.81 -2.20 -35.39
C GLU A 171 -34.71 -0.81 -34.75
N LEU A 172 -34.36 -0.75 -33.47
CA LEU A 172 -34.16 0.50 -32.74
C LEU A 172 -32.88 1.23 -33.18
N GLU A 173 -32.71 2.48 -32.71
CA GLU A 173 -31.51 3.25 -33.00
C GLU A 173 -30.23 2.55 -32.54
N TRP A 174 -29.14 2.82 -33.24
CA TRP A 174 -27.85 2.21 -32.94
C TRP A 174 -27.36 2.59 -31.54
N GLY A 175 -26.87 1.61 -30.78
CA GLY A 175 -26.30 1.82 -29.45
C GLY A 175 -27.33 1.78 -28.30
N VAL A 176 -28.56 1.32 -28.54
CA VAL A 176 -29.59 1.17 -27.50
C VAL A 176 -29.18 0.26 -26.35
N TRP A 177 -28.50 -0.85 -26.60
CA TRP A 177 -27.84 -1.65 -25.54
C TRP A 177 -26.37 -1.30 -25.35
N GLY A 178 -25.84 -0.38 -26.15
CA GLY A 178 -24.42 -0.07 -26.20
C GLY A 178 -24.06 1.22 -25.44
N PRO A 179 -23.27 2.13 -26.06
CA PRO A 179 -22.80 3.37 -25.41
C PRO A 179 -23.89 4.26 -24.80
N SER A 180 -25.09 4.31 -25.41
CA SER A 180 -26.19 5.14 -24.91
C SER A 180 -26.74 4.61 -23.58
N ALA A 181 -26.93 3.29 -23.46
CA ALA A 181 -27.35 2.66 -22.21
C ALA A 181 -26.30 2.85 -21.11
N LEU A 182 -25.03 2.57 -21.44
CA LEU A 182 -23.92 2.71 -20.50
C LEU A 182 -23.84 4.14 -19.96
N THR A 183 -23.86 5.14 -20.85
CA THR A 183 -23.77 6.54 -20.46
C THR A 183 -24.96 6.97 -19.59
N HIS A 184 -26.17 6.52 -19.94
CA HIS A 184 -27.36 6.83 -19.16
C HIS A 184 -27.29 6.23 -17.75
N PHE A 185 -27.00 4.94 -17.62
CA PHE A 185 -26.99 4.27 -16.33
C PHE A 185 -25.79 4.65 -15.46
N LEU A 186 -24.64 4.99 -16.03
CA LEU A 186 -23.53 5.59 -15.26
C LEU A 186 -23.94 6.92 -14.61
N ASN A 187 -24.69 7.76 -15.33
CA ASN A 187 -25.22 9.00 -14.77
C ASN A 187 -26.27 8.71 -13.69
N GLU A 188 -27.24 7.84 -13.98
CA GLU A 188 -28.34 7.52 -13.06
C GLU A 188 -27.84 6.95 -11.72
N THR A 189 -26.82 6.08 -11.78
CA THR A 189 -26.30 5.39 -10.60
C THR A 189 -25.23 6.17 -9.85
N GLY A 190 -24.73 7.27 -10.44
CA GLY A 190 -23.62 8.06 -9.93
C GLY A 190 -22.23 7.44 -10.19
N GLU A 191 -22.16 6.36 -10.95
CA GLU A 191 -20.90 5.64 -11.27
C GLU A 191 -20.09 6.36 -12.38
N MET A 192 -20.64 7.42 -12.99
CA MET A 192 -19.95 8.29 -13.95
C MET A 192 -18.64 8.88 -13.42
N GLN A 193 -18.46 9.00 -12.10
CA GLN A 193 -17.23 9.50 -11.49
C GLN A 193 -15.98 8.63 -11.75
N HIS A 194 -16.15 7.39 -12.20
CA HIS A 194 -15.07 6.44 -12.43
C HIS A 194 -14.57 6.41 -13.89
N VAL A 195 -15.22 7.16 -14.77
CA VAL A 195 -14.85 7.21 -16.19
C VAL A 195 -13.43 7.74 -16.37
N LEU A 196 -12.63 7.01 -17.15
CA LEU A 196 -11.27 7.43 -17.50
C LEU A 196 -11.29 8.51 -18.59
N PRO A 197 -10.25 9.36 -18.66
CA PRO A 197 -10.09 10.33 -19.74
C PRO A 197 -10.15 9.65 -21.12
N GLN A 198 -10.52 10.43 -22.14
CA GLN A 198 -10.58 9.93 -23.51
C GLN A 198 -9.26 9.32 -23.98
N MET A 199 -8.14 9.88 -23.54
CA MET A 199 -6.78 9.41 -23.83
C MET A 199 -6.55 7.94 -23.44
N ALA A 200 -7.29 7.40 -22.46
CA ALA A 200 -7.10 6.04 -21.99
C ALA A 200 -7.28 4.98 -23.07
N PHE A 201 -8.32 5.10 -23.90
CA PHE A 201 -8.68 4.08 -24.90
C PHE A 201 -9.07 4.66 -26.27
N TYR A 202 -9.40 5.95 -26.33
CA TYR A 202 -9.94 6.62 -27.51
C TYR A 202 -9.14 7.88 -27.88
N PRO A 203 -7.78 7.86 -27.86
CA PRO A 203 -6.97 9.02 -28.16
C PRO A 203 -7.19 9.53 -29.59
N ILE A 204 -7.50 8.60 -30.51
CA ILE A 204 -7.80 8.91 -31.90
C ILE A 204 -9.31 8.78 -32.11
N SER A 205 -9.94 9.90 -32.47
CA SER A 205 -11.38 9.93 -32.68
C SER A 205 -11.79 9.09 -33.89
N PHE A 206 -13.07 8.69 -33.93
CA PHE A 206 -13.60 8.02 -35.11
C PHE A 206 -13.35 8.82 -36.40
N ARG A 207 -13.35 10.16 -36.37
CA ARG A 207 -13.12 11.00 -37.57
C ARG A 207 -11.68 10.89 -38.07
N ASP A 208 -10.73 10.78 -37.16
CA ASP A 208 -9.28 10.86 -37.42
C ASP A 208 -8.62 9.49 -37.57
N ARG A 209 -9.39 8.39 -37.42
CA ARG A 209 -8.95 6.99 -37.59
C ARG A 209 -8.11 6.68 -38.84
N ARG A 210 -8.16 7.54 -39.86
CA ARG A 210 -7.41 7.38 -41.11
C ARG A 210 -5.92 7.61 -40.90
N ASP A 211 -5.57 8.40 -39.88
CA ASP A 211 -4.20 8.79 -39.56
C ASP A 211 -3.40 7.61 -39.00
N LEU A 212 -4.09 6.55 -38.54
CA LEU A 212 -3.48 5.26 -38.16
C LEU A 212 -2.73 4.59 -39.32
N LEU A 213 -3.03 4.96 -40.57
CA LEU A 213 -2.43 4.43 -41.80
C LEU A 213 -1.39 5.38 -42.41
N VAL A 214 -1.26 6.60 -41.88
CA VAL A 214 -0.34 7.60 -42.43
C VAL A 214 1.10 7.27 -41.98
N PRO A 215 2.07 7.25 -42.90
CA PRO A 215 3.48 7.03 -42.56
C PRO A 215 4.04 8.12 -41.64
N GLY A 216 4.96 7.74 -40.74
CA GLY A 216 5.61 8.61 -39.76
C GLY A 216 4.97 8.55 -38.37
N ASP A 217 5.28 9.55 -37.53
CA ASP A 217 4.92 9.57 -36.09
C ASP A 217 3.66 10.39 -35.80
N VAL A 218 2.75 10.50 -36.78
CA VAL A 218 1.53 11.33 -36.72
C VAL A 218 0.64 10.98 -35.52
N ILE A 219 0.52 9.69 -35.21
CA ILE A 219 -0.25 9.19 -34.08
C ILE A 219 0.57 9.23 -32.80
N ASP A 220 1.85 8.82 -32.84
CA ASP A 220 2.72 8.75 -31.67
C ASP A 220 2.87 10.10 -30.98
N ALA A 221 2.86 11.20 -31.73
CA ALA A 221 2.87 12.56 -31.19
C ALA A 221 1.59 12.96 -30.43
N GLN A 222 0.48 12.23 -30.64
CA GLN A 222 -0.81 12.46 -29.96
C GLN A 222 -0.99 11.58 -28.72
N LEU A 223 -0.14 10.57 -28.53
CA LEU A 223 -0.24 9.65 -27.40
C LEU A 223 0.58 10.13 -26.20
N ASP A 224 0.06 9.91 -25.00
CA ASP A 224 0.79 10.11 -23.75
C ASP A 224 0.81 8.82 -22.90
N ALA A 225 1.48 8.87 -21.74
CA ALA A 225 1.58 7.73 -20.82
C ALA A 225 0.23 7.27 -20.24
N GLY A 226 -0.83 8.08 -20.37
CA GLY A 226 -2.19 7.75 -20.01
C GLY A 226 -2.93 6.91 -21.07
N CYS A 227 -2.33 6.63 -22.24
CA CYS A 227 -2.92 5.79 -23.27
C CYS A 227 -2.69 4.29 -22.99
N TYR A 228 -3.73 3.57 -22.59
CA TYR A 228 -3.71 2.13 -22.33
C TYR A 228 -4.09 1.30 -23.56
N GLY A 229 -4.91 1.88 -24.44
CA GLY A 229 -5.29 1.26 -25.69
C GLY A 229 -5.67 2.27 -26.78
N VAL A 230 -5.65 1.80 -28.03
CA VAL A 230 -6.11 2.57 -29.18
C VAL A 230 -7.21 1.79 -29.89
N HIS A 231 -8.39 2.40 -30.04
CA HIS A 231 -9.49 1.82 -30.80
C HIS A 231 -9.29 2.01 -32.31
N LEU A 232 -9.26 0.91 -33.07
CA LEU A 232 -8.98 0.95 -34.51
C LEU A 232 -10.22 1.23 -35.40
N TRP A 233 -11.43 1.22 -34.84
CA TRP A 233 -12.69 1.45 -35.59
C TRP A 233 -12.82 0.53 -36.81
N ASN A 234 -12.55 -0.75 -36.58
CA ASN A 234 -12.09 -1.73 -37.56
C ASN A 234 -13.02 -1.91 -38.77
N ARG A 235 -14.35 -1.88 -38.57
CA ARG A 235 -15.33 -1.97 -39.68
C ARG A 235 -15.07 -0.95 -40.80
N ARG A 236 -14.65 0.28 -40.44
CA ARG A 236 -14.36 1.34 -41.42
C ARG A 236 -12.89 1.37 -41.83
N LEU A 237 -11.97 0.98 -40.95
CA LEU A 237 -10.54 0.93 -41.25
C LEU A 237 -10.23 -0.20 -42.26
N ARG A 238 -10.81 -1.40 -42.08
CA ARG A 238 -10.74 -2.53 -43.03
C ARG A 238 -11.06 -2.12 -44.45
N ARG A 239 -12.23 -1.47 -44.64
CA ARG A 239 -12.67 -1.03 -45.97
C ARG A 239 -11.65 -0.09 -46.60
N ARG A 240 -11.06 0.83 -45.82
CA ARG A 240 -10.06 1.77 -46.33
C ARG A 240 -8.77 1.06 -46.72
N ILE A 241 -8.25 0.16 -45.89
CA ILE A 241 -7.03 -0.60 -46.20
C ILE A 241 -7.18 -1.35 -47.53
N VAL A 242 -8.29 -2.07 -47.71
CA VAL A 242 -8.57 -2.79 -48.98
C VAL A 242 -8.69 -1.82 -50.16
N THR A 243 -9.40 -0.71 -50.01
CA THR A 243 -9.76 0.15 -51.15
C THR A 243 -8.74 1.24 -51.49
N HIS A 244 -7.85 1.62 -50.56
CA HIS A 244 -6.93 2.76 -50.71
C HIS A 244 -5.47 2.41 -50.40
N GLU A 245 -5.20 1.32 -49.69
CA GLU A 245 -3.85 0.87 -49.32
C GLU A 245 -3.49 -0.50 -49.94
N ASN A 246 -4.23 -0.94 -50.97
CA ASN A 246 -4.04 -2.24 -51.63
C ASN A 246 -4.02 -3.44 -50.67
N GLY A 247 -4.82 -3.38 -49.60
CA GLY A 247 -4.96 -4.47 -48.64
C GLY A 247 -3.90 -4.53 -47.53
N VAL A 248 -2.84 -3.70 -47.59
CA VAL A 248 -1.73 -3.74 -46.63
C VAL A 248 -1.38 -2.32 -46.15
N PRO A 249 -1.36 -2.04 -44.83
CA PRO A 249 -0.97 -0.73 -44.34
C PRO A 249 0.52 -0.46 -44.59
N HIS A 250 0.89 0.80 -44.80
CA HIS A 250 2.29 1.19 -44.96
C HIS A 250 3.13 0.77 -43.72
N PRO A 251 4.34 0.21 -43.87
CA PRO A 251 5.14 -0.30 -42.75
C PRO A 251 5.50 0.78 -41.73
N ASP A 252 5.79 2.00 -42.21
CA ASP A 252 6.08 3.16 -41.34
C ASP A 252 4.82 3.88 -40.82
N SER A 253 3.62 3.33 -41.01
CA SER A 253 2.43 3.87 -40.34
C SER A 253 2.34 3.36 -38.90
N PHE A 254 1.53 4.00 -38.06
CA PHE A 254 1.29 3.54 -36.69
C PHE A 254 0.84 2.06 -36.65
N LEU A 255 -0.12 1.69 -37.52
CA LEU A 255 -0.59 0.31 -37.63
C LEU A 255 0.49 -0.63 -38.21
N GLY A 256 1.26 -0.19 -39.19
CA GLY A 256 2.38 -0.96 -39.76
C GLY A 256 3.44 -1.31 -38.71
N ARG A 257 3.82 -0.32 -37.89
CA ARG A 257 4.76 -0.53 -36.77
C ARG A 257 4.18 -1.44 -35.69
N ALA A 258 2.87 -1.37 -35.41
CA ALA A 258 2.22 -2.26 -34.46
C ALA A 258 2.24 -3.72 -34.95
N LEU A 259 1.95 -3.96 -36.24
CA LEU A 259 2.03 -5.29 -36.86
C LEU A 259 3.44 -5.88 -36.73
N ALA A 260 4.47 -5.07 -37.03
CA ALA A 260 5.87 -5.47 -36.88
C ALA A 260 6.24 -5.77 -35.42
N ARG A 261 5.82 -4.91 -34.47
CA ARG A 261 6.09 -5.06 -33.02
C ARG A 261 5.55 -6.37 -32.47
N HIS A 262 4.38 -6.80 -32.93
CA HIS A 262 3.69 -7.99 -32.44
C HIS A 262 3.89 -9.23 -33.35
N GLY A 263 4.77 -9.14 -34.36
CA GLY A 263 5.13 -10.25 -35.23
C GLY A 263 3.96 -10.78 -36.06
N ILE A 264 3.07 -9.91 -36.52
CA ILE A 264 1.92 -10.28 -37.36
C ILE A 264 2.23 -9.97 -38.82
N ASP A 265 2.32 -11.02 -39.64
CA ASP A 265 2.39 -10.90 -41.10
C ASP A 265 0.99 -10.66 -41.69
N THR A 266 0.87 -9.67 -42.58
CA THR A 266 -0.38 -9.33 -43.26
C THR A 266 -0.76 -10.36 -44.32
N ALA A 267 0.20 -11.14 -44.83
CA ALA A 267 -0.01 -12.17 -45.84
C ALA A 267 -0.64 -13.45 -45.27
N ASP A 268 -0.40 -13.78 -44.00
CA ASP A 268 -0.91 -15.01 -43.37
C ASP A 268 -2.44 -15.02 -43.28
N HIS A 269 -3.02 -13.86 -42.93
CA HIS A 269 -4.46 -13.70 -42.72
C HIS A 269 -4.92 -12.32 -43.25
N PRO A 270 -5.00 -12.16 -44.58
CA PRO A 270 -5.34 -10.88 -45.20
C PRO A 270 -6.77 -10.46 -44.89
N ILE A 271 -7.06 -9.16 -45.05
CA ILE A 271 -8.44 -8.67 -45.05
C ILE A 271 -9.10 -9.14 -46.36
N PRO A 272 -10.26 -9.84 -46.32
CA PRO A 272 -10.90 -10.31 -47.54
C PRO A 272 -11.21 -9.17 -48.53
N ASP A 273 -10.92 -9.37 -49.82
CA ASP A 273 -11.04 -8.37 -50.89
C ASP A 273 -12.48 -7.90 -51.16
N VAL A 274 -13.48 -8.65 -50.69
CA VAL A 274 -14.89 -8.30 -50.82
C VAL A 274 -15.34 -7.63 -49.51
N PRO A 275 -15.70 -6.33 -49.52
CA PRO A 275 -16.42 -5.75 -48.39
C PRO A 275 -17.70 -6.55 -48.21
N PRO A 276 -18.10 -6.98 -47.00
CA PRO A 276 -19.34 -7.73 -46.83
C PRO A 276 -20.52 -6.85 -47.28
N GLY A 277 -20.92 -7.06 -48.52
CA GLY A 277 -22.15 -6.63 -49.13
C GLY A 277 -22.95 -7.90 -49.35
N GLN A 278 -24.10 -7.94 -48.69
CA GLN A 278 -25.08 -9.03 -48.63
C GLN A 278 -24.79 -10.13 -47.60
N VAL A 279 -25.79 -10.28 -46.75
CA VAL A 279 -26.01 -11.35 -45.79
C VAL A 279 -26.00 -12.67 -46.55
N LEU A 280 -25.06 -13.57 -46.22
CA LEU A 280 -25.17 -14.96 -46.69
C LEU A 280 -26.42 -15.56 -46.05
N THR A 281 -27.27 -16.15 -46.86
CA THR A 281 -28.45 -16.89 -46.40
C THR A 281 -28.00 -18.19 -45.72
N GLU A 282 -28.80 -18.72 -44.79
CA GLU A 282 -28.48 -19.99 -44.07
C GLU A 282 -28.13 -21.16 -45.02
N ARG A 283 -28.62 -21.13 -46.26
CA ARG A 283 -28.29 -22.12 -47.30
C ARG A 283 -26.84 -22.04 -47.80
N GLU A 284 -26.23 -20.87 -47.77
CA GLU A 284 -24.86 -20.66 -48.26
C GLU A 284 -23.81 -21.05 -47.21
N GLU A 285 -24.12 -20.89 -45.92
CA GLU A 285 -23.28 -21.40 -44.81
C GLU A 285 -23.22 -22.93 -44.77
N ALA A 286 -24.33 -23.61 -45.09
CA ALA A 286 -24.37 -25.08 -45.13
C ALA A 286 -23.45 -25.68 -46.22
N ALA A 287 -23.21 -24.96 -47.32
CA ALA A 287 -22.37 -25.43 -48.42
C ALA A 287 -20.86 -25.36 -48.11
N LEU A 288 -20.43 -24.38 -47.28
CA LEU A 288 -19.03 -24.20 -46.88
C LEU A 288 -18.54 -25.26 -45.89
N HIS A 289 -19.44 -25.88 -45.13
CA HIS A 289 -19.11 -26.94 -44.17
C HIS A 289 -18.91 -28.33 -44.80
N ALA A 290 -19.14 -28.49 -46.12
CA ALA A 290 -19.12 -29.78 -46.79
C ALA A 290 -17.80 -30.16 -47.51
N ALA A 291 -16.73 -29.36 -47.44
CA ALA A 291 -15.48 -29.65 -48.16
C ALA A 291 -14.45 -30.45 -47.30
N PRO A 292 -13.83 -31.54 -47.81
CA PRO A 292 -12.94 -32.40 -47.02
C PRO A 292 -11.48 -31.89 -46.96
N ARG A 293 -10.83 -32.17 -45.83
CA ARG A 293 -9.42 -31.80 -45.52
C ARG A 293 -8.41 -32.77 -46.15
N PRO A 294 -7.22 -32.31 -46.60
CA PRO A 294 -6.09 -33.18 -46.87
C PRO A 294 -5.11 -33.28 -45.67
N SER A 295 -4.40 -34.41 -45.65
CA SER A 295 -3.63 -34.98 -44.56
C SER A 295 -2.15 -34.57 -44.47
N SER A 296 -1.59 -34.83 -43.29
CA SER A 296 -0.21 -34.73 -42.81
C SER A 296 0.94 -35.10 -43.76
N SER A 297 2.08 -34.41 -43.60
CA SER A 297 3.40 -35.06 -43.49
C SER A 297 4.46 -34.12 -42.87
N ALA A 298 5.20 -34.64 -41.89
CA ALA A 298 6.52 -34.15 -41.44
C ALA A 298 7.62 -34.79 -42.34
N PRO A 299 8.94 -34.44 -42.36
CA PRO A 299 9.78 -34.28 -41.15
C PRO A 299 11.09 -33.42 -41.21
N ALA A 300 11.66 -33.21 -40.01
CA ALA A 300 13.09 -33.26 -39.59
C ALA A 300 14.19 -32.30 -40.12
N GLY A 301 15.00 -31.77 -39.17
CA GLY A 301 16.46 -31.72 -39.28
C GLY A 301 17.24 -30.51 -38.72
N ARG A 302 17.71 -30.59 -37.45
CA ARG A 302 19.01 -30.13 -36.84
C ARG A 302 19.59 -28.71 -37.10
N PRO A 303 20.57 -28.21 -36.30
CA PRO A 303 20.82 -28.34 -34.86
C PRO A 303 21.12 -26.99 -34.16
N SER A 304 21.09 -27.05 -32.82
CA SER A 304 21.53 -26.02 -31.86
C SER A 304 22.95 -25.48 -32.13
N ALA A 305 23.06 -24.15 -32.20
CA ALA A 305 24.30 -23.42 -31.97
C ALA A 305 24.07 -22.42 -30.84
N ALA A 306 24.73 -22.66 -29.71
CA ALA A 306 24.82 -21.72 -28.61
C ALA A 306 25.37 -20.38 -29.13
N ARG A 307 24.61 -19.30 -28.96
CA ARG A 307 25.11 -17.93 -29.17
C ARG A 307 25.16 -17.22 -27.82
N ALA A 308 26.38 -16.86 -27.46
CA ALA A 308 26.76 -16.09 -26.30
C ALA A 308 25.96 -14.78 -26.18
N ILE A 309 25.65 -14.41 -24.95
CA ILE A 309 25.11 -13.10 -24.55
C ILE A 309 26.17 -12.04 -24.92
N PRO A 310 25.89 -11.09 -25.84
CA PRO A 310 26.78 -9.96 -26.06
C PRO A 310 26.68 -9.00 -24.87
N ALA A 311 27.84 -8.47 -24.46
CA ALA A 311 27.98 -7.48 -23.39
C ALA A 311 27.01 -6.30 -23.55
N ALA A 312 26.47 -5.85 -22.41
CA ALA A 312 25.50 -4.76 -22.31
C ALA A 312 25.99 -3.49 -23.03
N GLY A 313 25.33 -3.13 -24.13
CA GLY A 313 25.49 -1.83 -24.78
C GLY A 313 24.97 -0.71 -23.87
N ALA A 314 25.67 0.42 -23.86
CA ALA A 314 25.31 1.58 -23.03
C ALA A 314 23.87 2.05 -23.32
N PRO A 315 23.08 2.42 -22.29
CA PRO A 315 21.68 2.79 -22.44
C PRO A 315 21.49 4.06 -23.28
N ASP A 316 20.43 4.07 -24.08
CA ASP A 316 19.97 5.19 -24.91
C ASP A 316 19.62 6.42 -24.04
N PRO A 317 20.30 7.58 -24.21
CA PRO A 317 20.04 8.78 -23.43
C PRO A 317 18.63 9.34 -23.53
N SER A 318 17.85 8.98 -24.57
CA SER A 318 16.50 9.50 -24.82
C SER A 318 15.39 8.88 -23.95
N LYS A 319 15.72 7.89 -23.10
CA LYS A 319 14.75 7.09 -22.31
C LYS A 319 14.74 7.38 -20.80
N LEU A 320 15.37 8.45 -20.33
CA LEU A 320 15.36 8.83 -18.90
C LEU A 320 13.99 9.40 -18.50
N ALA A 321 13.48 9.01 -17.32
CA ALA A 321 12.23 9.55 -16.78
C ALA A 321 12.41 10.90 -16.04
N SER A 322 13.66 11.26 -15.69
CA SER A 322 14.00 12.50 -14.99
C SER A 322 13.91 13.70 -15.92
N GLN A 323 13.18 14.74 -15.50
CA GLN A 323 13.12 16.02 -16.23
C GLN A 323 14.29 16.96 -15.89
N ASN A 324 15.14 16.58 -14.92
CA ASN A 324 16.33 17.34 -14.57
C ASN A 324 17.34 17.38 -15.74
N PRO A 325 17.67 18.55 -16.30
CA PRO A 325 18.57 18.68 -17.44
C PRO A 325 20.01 18.23 -17.13
N ASN A 326 20.35 18.09 -15.85
CA ASN A 326 21.63 17.57 -15.40
C ASN A 326 21.68 16.04 -15.38
N VAL A 327 20.64 15.32 -15.83
CA VAL A 327 20.59 13.86 -15.76
C VAL A 327 20.78 13.23 -17.14
N THR A 328 21.63 12.21 -17.21
CA THR A 328 21.98 11.44 -18.40
C THR A 328 21.92 9.93 -18.13
N ALA A 329 21.71 9.13 -19.17
CA ALA A 329 21.77 7.67 -19.07
C ALA A 329 23.22 7.18 -19.05
N ARG A 330 24.16 8.00 -19.52
CA ARG A 330 25.58 7.67 -19.59
C ARG A 330 26.17 7.62 -18.18
N ARG A 331 26.76 6.46 -17.86
CA ARG A 331 27.47 6.26 -16.59
C ARG A 331 28.68 7.21 -16.49
N PRO A 332 29.00 7.77 -15.31
CA PRO A 332 30.19 8.58 -15.10
C PRO A 332 31.45 7.86 -15.55
N ALA A 333 32.27 8.51 -16.39
CA ALA A 333 33.54 7.92 -16.84
C ALA A 333 34.50 7.66 -15.65
N ALA A 334 34.49 8.57 -14.67
CA ALA A 334 35.28 8.41 -13.44
C ALA A 334 34.95 7.13 -12.67
N LEU A 335 33.71 6.66 -12.73
CA LEU A 335 33.28 5.43 -12.06
C LEU A 335 33.88 4.17 -12.72
N ALA A 336 34.34 4.23 -13.97
CA ALA A 336 35.09 3.14 -14.60
C ALA A 336 36.58 3.19 -14.24
N ALA A 337 37.10 4.37 -13.87
CA ALA A 337 38.50 4.59 -13.52
C ALA A 337 38.80 4.38 -12.03
N LEU A 338 37.78 4.47 -11.16
CA LEU A 338 37.90 4.28 -9.72
C LEU A 338 37.43 2.86 -9.33
N PRO A 339 38.26 2.08 -8.62
CA PRO A 339 37.84 0.76 -8.14
C PRO A 339 36.66 0.90 -7.17
N VAL A 340 35.75 -0.06 -7.20
CA VAL A 340 34.69 -0.17 -6.18
C VAL A 340 34.98 -1.40 -5.34
N THR A 341 35.07 -1.21 -4.03
CA THR A 341 35.25 -2.28 -3.04
C THR A 341 34.07 -3.24 -3.17
N GLU A 342 34.34 -4.45 -3.66
CA GLU A 342 33.31 -5.48 -3.78
C GLU A 342 32.83 -5.93 -2.41
N TRP A 343 31.55 -6.24 -2.31
CA TRP A 343 30.97 -6.95 -1.19
C TRP A 343 30.05 -8.04 -1.74
N LYS A 344 30.14 -9.23 -1.16
CA LYS A 344 29.32 -10.38 -1.55
C LYS A 344 28.50 -10.81 -0.34
N GLN A 345 27.27 -10.34 -0.29
CA GLN A 345 26.23 -10.93 0.56
C GLN A 345 25.73 -12.26 -0.02
N SER A 346 24.85 -12.94 0.71
CA SER A 346 24.20 -14.16 0.23
C SER A 346 23.60 -13.98 -1.17
N ALA A 347 23.74 -15.02 -2.01
CA ALA A 347 23.41 -14.95 -3.43
C ALA A 347 21.96 -14.48 -3.69
N ASP A 348 21.03 -14.82 -2.80
CA ASP A 348 19.63 -14.44 -2.90
C ASP A 348 19.43 -12.93 -2.74
N TYR A 349 20.07 -12.31 -1.74
CA TYR A 349 20.02 -10.86 -1.54
C TYR A 349 20.82 -10.11 -2.60
N GLN A 350 21.94 -10.69 -3.05
CA GLN A 350 22.73 -10.11 -4.14
C GLN A 350 21.92 -10.04 -5.43
N ARG A 351 21.23 -11.12 -5.82
CA ARG A 351 20.32 -11.11 -6.97
C ARG A 351 19.20 -10.09 -6.78
N ALA A 352 18.60 -10.01 -5.60
CA ALA A 352 17.51 -9.08 -5.33
C ALA A 352 17.92 -7.60 -5.48
N ILE A 353 19.11 -7.23 -4.99
CA ILE A 353 19.62 -5.86 -5.12
C ILE A 353 20.05 -5.56 -6.56
N ASP A 354 20.71 -6.49 -7.25
CA ASP A 354 21.13 -6.31 -8.65
C ASP A 354 19.93 -6.22 -9.60
N GLU A 355 18.89 -7.02 -9.40
CA GLU A 355 17.63 -6.92 -10.14
C GLU A 355 16.91 -5.59 -9.84
N LEU A 356 16.98 -5.09 -8.61
CA LEU A 356 16.40 -3.79 -8.25
C LEU A 356 17.15 -2.66 -8.95
N GLU A 357 18.47 -2.59 -8.80
CA GLU A 357 19.31 -1.56 -9.41
C GLU A 357 19.36 -1.66 -10.93
N GLY A 358 19.20 -2.86 -11.50
CA GLY A 358 19.03 -3.07 -12.93
C GLY A 358 17.71 -2.49 -13.45
N ARG A 359 16.61 -2.70 -12.72
CA ARG A 359 15.30 -2.11 -13.06
C ARG A 359 15.27 -0.59 -12.88
N THR A 360 15.87 -0.06 -11.81
CA THR A 360 15.88 1.39 -11.54
C THR A 360 16.96 2.14 -12.30
N GLY A 361 18.00 1.44 -12.75
CA GLY A 361 19.14 2.04 -13.45
C GLY A 361 18.76 2.75 -14.76
N ASN A 362 17.61 2.42 -15.34
CA ASN A 362 17.05 3.08 -16.52
C ASN A 362 16.04 4.19 -16.19
N ILE A 363 15.62 4.33 -14.93
CA ILE A 363 14.58 5.28 -14.49
C ILE A 363 15.19 6.61 -14.06
N THR A 364 16.22 6.60 -13.21
CA THR A 364 16.76 7.85 -12.62
C THR A 364 18.09 8.32 -13.22
N GLY A 365 18.84 7.47 -13.93
CA GLY A 365 20.07 7.89 -14.62
C GLY A 365 21.23 8.31 -13.70
N TRP A 366 22.11 9.13 -14.24
CA TRP A 366 23.34 9.66 -13.62
C TRP A 366 23.43 11.16 -13.86
N LEU A 367 24.17 11.90 -13.04
CA LEU A 367 24.42 13.31 -13.33
C LEU A 367 25.38 13.47 -14.51
N THR A 368 25.17 14.47 -15.37
CA THR A 368 26.18 15.01 -16.28
C THR A 368 27.21 15.79 -15.47
N PRO A 369 28.51 15.71 -15.75
CA PRO A 369 29.49 16.51 -15.03
C PRO A 369 29.23 18.01 -15.22
N PRO A 370 29.35 18.84 -14.18
CA PRO A 370 29.27 20.30 -14.34
C PRO A 370 30.51 20.82 -15.10
N GLU A 371 30.45 22.06 -15.60
CA GLU A 371 31.60 22.73 -16.24
C GLU A 371 32.79 22.82 -15.27
N GLU A 372 32.51 23.18 -14.02
CA GLU A 372 33.48 23.19 -12.92
C GLU A 372 32.98 22.30 -11.77
N PRO A 373 33.84 21.43 -11.20
CA PRO A 373 33.53 20.68 -9.99
C PRO A 373 33.08 21.59 -8.85
N VAL A 374 32.06 21.18 -8.09
CA VAL A 374 31.70 21.90 -6.85
C VAL A 374 32.84 21.82 -5.84
N LYS A 375 33.02 22.89 -5.07
CA LYS A 375 34.04 22.94 -4.02
C LYS A 375 33.77 21.86 -2.98
N ASN A 376 34.86 21.33 -2.42
CA ASN A 376 34.80 20.28 -1.41
C ASN A 376 35.96 20.39 -0.42
N ASP A 377 36.52 21.60 -0.27
CA ASP A 377 37.64 21.86 0.62
C ASP A 377 37.18 21.88 2.08
N ASN A 378 35.94 22.31 2.34
CA ASN A 378 35.37 22.43 3.68
C ASN A 378 34.13 21.54 3.88
N ILE A 379 34.31 20.40 4.53
CA ILE A 379 33.24 19.45 4.83
C ILE A 379 32.95 19.45 6.35
N LEU A 380 31.77 19.95 6.71
CA LEU A 380 31.30 20.04 8.08
C LEU A 380 30.34 18.88 8.42
N ILE A 381 30.57 18.22 9.54
CA ILE A 381 29.60 17.28 10.12
C ILE A 381 28.96 17.91 11.35
N VAL A 382 27.63 17.93 11.39
CA VAL A 382 26.83 18.49 12.49
C VAL A 382 26.17 17.35 13.26
N THR A 383 26.31 17.34 14.58
CA THR A 383 25.71 16.29 15.43
C THR A 383 25.31 16.82 16.80
N SER A 384 24.55 16.01 17.54
CA SER A 384 24.19 16.28 18.93
C SER A 384 24.58 15.08 19.80
N MET A 385 25.26 15.33 20.91
CA MET A 385 25.72 14.30 21.83
C MET A 385 25.14 14.49 23.22
N LYS A 386 24.92 13.36 23.90
CA LYS A 386 24.71 13.25 25.34
C LYS A 386 25.44 11.98 25.76
N ASN A 387 26.39 12.07 26.68
CA ASN A 387 27.15 10.94 27.19
C ASN A 387 27.61 9.94 26.10
N GLU A 388 28.50 10.37 25.22
CA GLU A 388 29.07 9.56 24.12
C GLU A 388 30.62 9.49 24.19
N ALA A 389 31.22 9.95 25.29
CA ALA A 389 32.65 10.23 25.39
C ALA A 389 33.58 9.10 24.91
N PRO A 390 33.34 7.81 25.23
CA PRO A 390 34.22 6.72 24.79
C PRO A 390 34.26 6.51 23.27
N PHE A 391 33.29 7.07 22.53
CA PHE A 391 33.13 6.84 21.09
C PHE A 391 33.54 8.03 20.22
N ILE A 392 33.83 9.19 20.84
CA ILE A 392 34.08 10.46 20.12
C ILE A 392 35.36 10.40 19.29
N LEU A 393 36.46 9.89 19.87
CA LEU A 393 37.77 9.93 19.21
C LEU A 393 37.82 9.07 17.94
N GLU A 394 37.29 7.84 17.98
CA GLU A 394 37.15 6.99 16.79
C GLU A 394 36.29 7.69 15.74
N TRP A 395 35.11 8.16 16.13
CA TRP A 395 34.14 8.71 15.19
C TRP A 395 34.68 9.95 14.47
N ILE A 396 35.36 10.86 15.18
CA ILE A 396 35.99 12.04 14.57
C ILE A 396 37.19 11.63 13.72
N ALA A 397 38.08 10.77 14.22
CA ALA A 397 39.26 10.33 13.48
C ALA A 397 38.90 9.63 12.17
N TYR A 398 37.86 8.80 12.20
CA TYR A 398 37.37 8.10 11.01
C TYR A 398 36.87 9.08 9.95
N HIS A 399 36.02 10.03 10.35
CA HIS A 399 35.46 10.99 9.41
C HIS A 399 36.50 11.99 8.89
N LEU A 400 37.50 12.38 9.70
CA LEU A 400 38.68 13.12 9.22
C LEU A 400 39.45 12.32 8.16
N GLY A 401 39.69 11.04 8.41
CA GLY A 401 40.44 10.16 7.50
C GLY A 401 39.80 10.03 6.11
N ILE A 402 38.47 10.03 6.02
CA ILE A 402 37.76 9.99 4.73
C ILE A 402 37.55 11.39 4.10
N GLY A 403 38.00 12.46 4.75
CA GLY A 403 38.03 13.82 4.20
C GLY A 403 37.05 14.83 4.80
N ALA A 404 36.36 14.53 5.90
CA ALA A 404 35.70 15.59 6.67
C ALA A 404 36.75 16.56 7.23
N THR A 405 36.44 17.85 7.33
CA THR A 405 37.43 18.85 7.77
C THR A 405 37.09 19.50 9.10
N HIS A 406 35.80 19.57 9.47
CA HIS A 406 35.38 20.14 10.75
C HIS A 406 34.11 19.50 11.29
N PHE A 407 33.86 19.66 12.59
CA PHE A 407 32.66 19.16 13.25
C PHE A 407 31.98 20.25 14.07
N LEU A 408 30.66 20.33 14.02
CA LEU A 408 29.85 21.18 14.90
C LEU A 408 29.02 20.29 15.81
N VAL A 409 29.36 20.27 17.10
CA VAL A 409 28.78 19.33 18.07
C VAL A 409 27.99 20.08 19.13
N TYR A 410 26.69 19.78 19.20
CA TYR A 410 25.80 20.26 20.26
C TYR A 410 25.75 19.27 21.42
N THR A 411 25.97 19.73 22.64
CA THR A 411 25.97 18.86 23.84
C THR A 411 24.75 19.09 24.70
N ASN A 412 24.15 18.02 25.23
CA ASN A 412 23.01 18.06 26.16
C ASN A 412 23.40 17.38 27.48
N ASP A 413 23.50 18.14 28.57
CA ASP A 413 23.64 17.65 29.96
C ASP A 413 24.59 16.45 30.13
N CYS A 414 25.82 16.59 29.64
CA CYS A 414 26.80 15.51 29.65
C CYS A 414 27.53 15.37 30.99
N THR A 415 27.77 14.13 31.41
CA THR A 415 28.36 13.77 32.71
C THR A 415 29.53 12.79 32.62
N ASP A 416 29.96 12.41 31.42
CA ASP A 416 30.96 11.37 31.14
C ASP A 416 32.26 11.88 30.49
N ASN A 417 32.57 13.17 30.62
CA ASN A 417 33.63 13.90 29.90
C ASN A 417 33.39 14.21 28.42
N THR A 418 32.19 13.96 27.86
CA THR A 418 31.85 14.35 26.47
C THR A 418 32.21 15.82 26.19
N ASN A 419 31.84 16.75 27.08
CA ASN A 419 32.14 18.17 26.91
C ASN A 419 33.64 18.45 26.90
N ALA A 420 34.41 17.86 27.82
CA ALA A 420 35.83 18.12 27.98
C ALA A 420 36.65 17.59 26.78
N ILE A 421 36.30 16.40 26.28
CA ILE A 421 36.92 15.84 25.07
C ILE A 421 36.65 16.76 23.87
N LEU A 422 35.40 17.19 23.68
CA LEU A 422 35.02 18.09 22.59
C LEU A 422 35.65 19.49 22.72
N ASP A 423 35.79 20.03 23.94
CA ASP A 423 36.50 21.29 24.20
C ASP A 423 37.99 21.18 23.85
N ARG A 424 38.63 20.03 24.16
CA ARG A 424 40.03 19.79 23.79
C ARG A 424 40.19 19.64 22.28
N LEU A 425 39.29 18.91 21.61
CA LEU A 425 39.28 18.81 20.15
C LEU A 425 39.01 20.16 19.47
N GLN A 426 38.23 21.04 20.10
CA GLN A 426 38.06 22.41 19.65
C GLN A 426 39.35 23.22 19.77
N ALA A 427 40.10 23.08 20.86
CA ALA A 427 41.41 23.72 21.02
C ALA A 427 42.44 23.21 20.00
N LEU A 428 42.30 21.97 19.53
CA LEU A 428 43.10 21.39 18.45
C LEU A 428 42.60 21.76 17.05
N GLY A 429 41.48 22.49 16.95
CA GLY A 429 40.95 23.01 15.69
C GLY A 429 40.06 22.05 14.89
N HIS A 430 39.64 20.91 15.47
CA HIS A 430 38.81 19.92 14.77
C HIS A 430 37.30 20.09 15.01
N VAL A 431 36.91 20.68 16.14
CA VAL A 431 35.51 20.74 16.58
C VAL A 431 35.11 22.17 16.92
N THR A 432 33.86 22.54 16.67
CA THR A 432 33.16 23.64 17.34
C THR A 432 32.13 23.01 18.27
N ARG A 433 32.29 23.15 19.58
CA ARG A 433 31.31 22.68 20.55
C ARG A 433 30.34 23.79 20.92
N LYS A 434 29.05 23.46 21.02
CA LYS A 434 28.02 24.35 21.55
C LYS A 434 27.18 23.63 22.60
N PRO A 435 26.79 24.28 23.71
CA PRO A 435 25.65 23.79 24.47
C PRO A 435 24.40 23.88 23.57
N ASN A 436 23.52 22.88 23.64
CA ASN A 436 22.26 22.97 22.92
C ASN A 436 21.40 24.12 23.50
N PRO A 437 20.96 25.11 22.70
CA PRO A 437 20.11 26.20 23.19
C PRO A 437 18.67 25.74 23.51
N TRP A 438 18.40 24.44 23.43
CA TRP A 438 17.11 23.84 23.74
C TRP A 438 16.70 24.07 25.19
N ASP A 439 15.48 24.59 25.34
CA ASP A 439 14.79 24.72 26.62
C ASP A 439 13.73 23.59 26.75
N PRO A 440 13.83 22.72 27.77
CA PRO A 440 12.82 21.69 28.05
C PRO A 440 11.39 22.22 28.17
N ALA A 441 11.19 23.47 28.61
CA ALA A 441 9.88 24.08 28.77
C ALA A 441 9.28 24.58 27.43
N SER A 442 10.08 24.65 26.36
CA SER A 442 9.65 25.21 25.07
C SER A 442 8.70 24.33 24.25
N GLY A 443 8.53 23.06 24.64
CA GLY A 443 7.76 22.06 23.88
C GLY A 443 8.38 21.66 22.52
N LYS A 444 9.59 22.15 22.21
CA LYS A 444 10.33 21.84 20.98
C LYS A 444 11.30 20.67 21.19
N LYS A 445 11.76 20.07 20.09
CA LYS A 445 12.72 18.96 20.12
C LYS A 445 14.18 19.47 20.17
N PRO A 446 15.07 18.88 20.99
CA PRO A 446 16.46 19.32 21.13
C PRO A 446 17.23 19.39 19.80
N GLN A 447 17.09 18.39 18.92
CA GLN A 447 17.82 18.41 17.63
C GLN A 447 17.35 19.52 16.69
N HIS A 448 16.08 19.92 16.75
CA HIS A 448 15.59 21.00 15.89
C HIS A 448 16.16 22.36 16.31
N GLU A 449 16.29 22.61 17.61
CA GLU A 449 16.88 23.85 18.12
C GLU A 449 18.38 23.90 17.82
N ALA A 450 19.10 22.78 17.97
CA ALA A 450 20.50 22.66 17.55
C ALA A 450 20.70 22.98 16.06
N LEU A 451 19.87 22.43 15.16
CA LEU A 451 19.98 22.70 13.71
C LEU A 451 19.62 24.15 13.35
N ASN A 452 18.65 24.75 14.04
CA ASN A 452 18.29 26.16 13.85
C ASN A 452 19.41 27.11 14.30
N ASP A 453 20.19 26.71 15.29
CA ASP A 453 21.37 27.45 15.72
C ASP A 453 22.58 27.17 14.82
N ALA A 454 22.72 25.95 14.31
CA ALA A 454 23.87 25.52 13.51
C ALA A 454 24.10 26.42 12.29
N VAL A 455 23.03 26.77 11.56
CA VAL A 455 23.09 27.64 10.38
C VAL A 455 23.61 29.06 10.68
N LYS A 456 23.67 29.45 11.96
CA LYS A 456 24.18 30.75 12.42
C LYS A 456 25.66 30.72 12.79
N GLN A 457 26.26 29.53 12.88
CA GLN A 457 27.66 29.37 13.29
C GLN A 457 28.61 29.64 12.11
N ASP A 458 29.76 30.23 12.38
CA ASP A 458 30.71 30.62 11.32
C ASP A 458 31.25 29.40 10.57
N CYS A 459 31.57 28.32 11.29
CA CYS A 459 31.99 27.05 10.67
C CYS A 459 30.93 26.46 9.73
N TYR A 460 29.63 26.70 9.97
CA TYR A 460 28.56 26.29 9.04
C TYR A 460 28.54 27.18 7.79
N ARG A 461 28.63 28.50 7.96
CA ARG A 461 28.61 29.44 6.83
C ARG A 461 29.84 29.32 5.92
N GLN A 462 30.97 28.87 6.47
CA GLN A 462 32.22 28.64 5.75
C GLN A 462 32.30 27.25 5.10
N ALA A 463 31.40 26.33 5.46
CA ALA A 463 31.40 24.99 4.93
C ALA A 463 30.93 24.97 3.47
N ASP A 464 31.65 24.22 2.64
CA ASP A 464 31.17 23.85 1.30
C ASP A 464 30.07 22.81 1.44
N TRP A 465 30.27 21.79 2.29
CA TRP A 465 29.33 20.70 2.52
C TRP A 465 28.95 20.57 3.99
N VAL A 466 27.68 20.24 4.24
CA VAL A 466 27.16 19.95 5.59
C VAL A 466 26.46 18.60 5.61
N LEU A 467 26.78 17.75 6.60
CA LEU A 467 26.11 16.48 6.86
C LEU A 467 25.63 16.40 8.31
N THR A 468 24.39 15.97 8.51
CA THR A 468 23.79 15.73 9.84
C THR A 468 23.71 14.22 10.13
N ILE A 469 24.58 13.72 11.00
CA ILE A 469 24.65 12.29 11.38
C ILE A 469 24.89 12.11 12.88
N ASP A 470 24.43 10.99 13.43
CA ASP A 470 24.61 10.62 14.84
C ASP A 470 25.99 9.94 15.05
N VAL A 471 26.50 9.93 16.29
CA VAL A 471 27.84 9.36 16.60
C VAL A 471 27.92 7.83 16.50
N ASP A 472 26.79 7.17 16.27
CA ASP A 472 26.69 5.75 15.92
C ASP A 472 26.41 5.53 14.42
N GLU A 473 26.59 6.56 13.59
CA GLU A 473 26.47 6.52 12.13
C GLU A 473 27.82 6.86 11.48
N PHE A 474 28.26 6.03 10.53
CA PHE A 474 29.54 6.17 9.82
C PHE A 474 29.31 6.16 8.31
N VAL A 475 29.80 7.18 7.61
CA VAL A 475 29.79 7.18 6.14
C VAL A 475 30.86 6.20 5.65
N ASN A 476 30.45 5.11 5.01
CA ASN A 476 31.39 4.15 4.42
C ASN A 476 31.37 4.30 2.91
N ILE A 477 32.50 4.77 2.35
CA ILE A 477 32.68 5.02 0.92
C ILE A 477 33.40 3.83 0.32
N HIS A 478 32.80 3.25 -0.70
CA HIS A 478 33.26 2.02 -1.33
C HIS A 478 34.06 2.27 -2.60
N VAL A 479 34.11 3.50 -3.11
CA VAL A 479 34.75 3.84 -4.39
C VAL A 479 36.09 4.56 -4.19
N GLY A 480 37.03 4.28 -5.09
CA GLY A 480 38.38 4.84 -5.07
C GLY A 480 39.12 4.44 -3.79
N ASP A 481 39.79 5.42 -3.20
CA ASP A 481 40.49 5.29 -1.93
C ASP A 481 39.55 5.41 -0.72
N GLY A 482 38.23 5.50 -0.95
CA GLY A 482 37.23 5.59 0.12
C GLY A 482 37.11 6.98 0.74
N THR A 483 37.39 8.03 -0.04
CA THR A 483 37.34 9.43 0.40
C THR A 483 36.12 10.16 -0.19
N PHE A 484 35.69 11.25 0.45
CA PHE A 484 34.66 12.13 -0.10
C PHE A 484 35.05 12.67 -1.48
N ALA A 485 36.32 12.99 -1.70
CA ALA A 485 36.82 13.46 -3.00
C ALA A 485 36.55 12.45 -4.13
N ASP A 486 36.82 11.17 -3.88
CA ASP A 486 36.55 10.10 -4.85
C ASP A 486 35.06 9.84 -5.02
N LEU A 487 34.27 9.92 -3.94
CA LEU A 487 32.82 9.82 -4.02
C LEU A 487 32.22 10.94 -4.89
N PHE A 488 32.63 12.19 -4.68
CA PHE A 488 32.17 13.33 -5.48
C PHE A 488 32.54 13.15 -6.95
N ARG A 489 33.77 12.72 -7.23
CA ARG A 489 34.22 12.45 -8.60
C ARG A 489 33.43 11.31 -9.26
N ALA A 490 33.25 10.19 -8.55
CA ALA A 490 32.52 9.02 -9.04
C ALA A 490 31.04 9.31 -9.31
N ALA A 491 30.44 10.25 -8.55
CA ALA A 491 29.06 10.67 -8.69
C ALA A 491 28.85 11.87 -9.64
N ASN A 492 29.87 12.29 -10.40
CA ASN A 492 29.84 13.47 -11.29
C ASN A 492 29.49 14.79 -10.56
N TYR A 493 30.11 15.02 -9.39
CA TYR A 493 30.03 16.26 -8.62
C TYR A 493 28.57 16.70 -8.35
N PRO A 494 27.83 15.93 -7.53
CA PRO A 494 26.52 16.32 -7.03
C PRO A 494 26.64 17.53 -6.09
N ASN A 495 25.53 18.16 -5.75
CA ASN A 495 25.43 19.13 -4.65
C ASN A 495 24.53 18.64 -3.50
N VAL A 496 23.96 17.43 -3.63
CA VAL A 496 23.31 16.69 -2.53
C VAL A 496 23.58 15.18 -2.70
N ILE A 497 23.97 14.49 -1.62
CA ILE A 497 24.13 13.03 -1.60
C ILE A 497 23.34 12.44 -0.44
N SER A 498 22.46 11.47 -0.69
CA SER A 498 21.76 10.70 0.35
C SER A 498 22.40 9.34 0.59
N PHE A 499 22.84 9.12 1.83
CA PHE A 499 23.39 7.85 2.30
C PHE A 499 22.28 7.04 2.96
N THR A 500 21.93 5.90 2.37
CA THR A 500 20.92 5.00 2.95
C THR A 500 21.56 4.19 4.09
N TRP A 501 20.82 4.00 5.18
CA TRP A 501 21.27 3.20 6.31
C TRP A 501 21.58 1.75 5.93
N LYS A 502 22.66 1.25 6.52
CA LYS A 502 23.00 -0.18 6.63
C LYS A 502 23.16 -0.51 8.11
N PHE A 503 22.27 -1.32 8.66
CA PHE A 503 22.26 -1.64 10.09
C PHE A 503 23.29 -2.73 10.44
N PHE A 504 24.01 -2.50 11.53
CA PHE A 504 24.96 -3.46 12.11
C PHE A 504 24.44 -3.96 13.46
N GLY A 505 24.37 -5.28 13.59
CA GLY A 505 23.91 -5.96 14.80
C GLY A 505 25.04 -6.29 15.76
N ASN A 506 24.65 -6.83 16.91
CA ASN A 506 25.52 -7.15 18.02
C ASN A 506 26.28 -8.49 17.86
N ARG A 507 25.64 -9.51 17.25
CA ARG A 507 26.16 -10.88 17.05
C ARG A 507 26.92 -11.47 18.26
N GLY A 508 26.36 -11.33 19.45
CA GLY A 508 26.88 -11.97 20.67
C GLY A 508 28.03 -11.22 21.35
N VAL A 509 28.35 -9.99 20.93
CA VAL A 509 29.36 -9.16 21.58
C VAL A 509 28.76 -8.52 22.84
N HIS A 510 28.96 -9.15 24.00
CA HIS A 510 28.32 -8.68 25.22
C HIS A 510 29.14 -7.63 25.96
N ALA A 511 30.44 -7.89 26.14
CA ALA A 511 31.33 -7.04 26.90
C ALA A 511 31.66 -5.75 26.14
N TYR A 512 31.79 -4.65 26.89
CA TYR A 512 32.37 -3.42 26.35
C TYR A 512 33.90 -3.52 26.30
N GLU A 513 34.46 -3.31 25.12
CA GLU A 513 35.89 -3.13 24.89
C GLU A 513 36.17 -1.73 24.33
N ASP A 514 37.19 -1.07 24.87
CA ASP A 514 37.69 0.22 24.37
C ASP A 514 38.52 0.00 23.10
N ARG A 515 37.80 -0.30 22.02
CA ARG A 515 38.31 -0.51 20.68
C ARG A 515 37.37 0.14 19.68
N PRO A 516 37.84 0.44 18.46
CA PRO A 516 36.96 0.97 17.42
C PRO A 516 35.70 0.10 17.22
N VAL A 517 34.52 0.70 17.31
CA VAL A 517 33.22 0.05 17.05
C VAL A 517 33.22 -0.58 15.67
N THR A 518 33.83 0.10 14.70
CA THR A 518 33.93 -0.38 13.31
C THR A 518 34.80 -1.62 13.12
N GLU A 519 35.68 -1.96 14.08
CA GLU A 519 36.43 -3.23 14.10
C GLU A 519 35.64 -4.37 14.78
N GLN A 520 34.78 -4.02 15.74
CA GLN A 520 34.11 -4.98 16.61
C GLN A 520 32.82 -5.54 16.01
N PHE A 521 32.09 -4.72 15.24
CA PHE A 521 30.74 -5.06 14.76
C PHE A 521 30.71 -5.16 13.24
N THR A 522 30.92 -6.36 12.68
CA THR A 522 30.85 -6.59 11.21
C THR A 522 29.58 -7.32 10.77
N ALA A 523 28.81 -7.82 11.71
CA ALA A 523 27.52 -8.45 11.46
C ALA A 523 26.47 -7.40 11.08
N CYS A 524 25.73 -7.62 10.00
CA CYS A 524 24.84 -6.61 9.46
C CYS A 524 23.59 -7.18 8.81
N ALA A 525 22.71 -6.26 8.42
CA ALA A 525 21.58 -6.56 7.55
C ALA A 525 22.02 -6.71 6.08
N PRO A 526 21.29 -7.48 5.26
CA PRO A 526 21.46 -7.45 3.81
C PRO A 526 21.12 -6.07 3.25
N GLU A 527 21.62 -5.73 2.06
CA GLU A 527 21.29 -4.45 1.41
C GLU A 527 19.82 -4.40 0.95
N PHE A 528 19.21 -5.56 0.66
CA PHE A 528 17.80 -5.65 0.31
C PHE A 528 16.93 -6.15 1.47
N ILE A 529 16.28 -5.23 2.18
CA ILE A 529 15.39 -5.50 3.33
C ILE A 529 13.97 -5.02 3.01
N PRO A 530 13.13 -5.82 2.31
CA PRO A 530 11.80 -5.37 1.87
C PRO A 530 10.79 -5.21 3.03
N LYS A 531 11.08 -5.72 4.23
CA LYS A 531 10.36 -5.55 5.51
C LYS A 531 11.39 -5.66 6.64
N PRO A 532 11.49 -4.77 7.65
CA PRO A 532 10.58 -3.70 8.08
C PRO A 532 10.96 -2.29 7.56
N ARG A 533 9.98 -1.37 7.56
CA ARG A 533 10.03 -0.02 6.94
C ARG A 533 11.10 0.93 7.50
N LEU A 534 11.85 0.55 8.54
CA LEU A 534 12.90 1.36 9.16
C LEU A 534 14.29 1.18 8.50
N GLY A 535 14.50 0.07 7.78
CA GLY A 535 15.79 -0.30 7.17
C GLY A 535 16.32 0.66 6.09
N TRP A 536 15.43 1.44 5.46
CA TRP A 536 15.75 2.31 4.34
C TRP A 536 15.67 3.81 4.68
N GLY A 537 15.84 4.20 5.94
CA GLY A 537 16.09 5.62 6.25
C GLY A 537 17.39 6.10 5.63
N PHE A 538 17.49 7.40 5.32
CA PHE A 538 18.74 8.01 4.85
C PHE A 538 19.05 9.31 5.59
N LYS A 539 20.32 9.73 5.47
CA LYS A 539 20.79 11.08 5.81
C LYS A 539 21.42 11.70 4.58
N SER A 540 21.23 13.00 4.36
CA SER A 540 21.83 13.70 3.22
C SER A 540 22.94 14.65 3.64
N MET A 541 24.03 14.62 2.88
CA MET A 541 25.02 15.70 2.85
C MET A 541 24.62 16.71 1.78
N VAL A 542 24.78 18.00 2.06
CA VAL A 542 24.27 19.11 1.24
C VAL A 542 25.37 20.15 1.02
N HIS A 543 25.59 20.55 -0.22
CA HIS A 543 26.54 21.60 -0.58
C HIS A 543 25.89 22.99 -0.44
N SER A 544 26.68 24.02 -0.15
CA SER A 544 26.23 25.41 0.00
C SER A 544 25.58 25.99 -1.26
N SER A 545 25.89 25.44 -2.44
CA SER A 545 25.25 25.81 -3.71
C SER A 545 23.88 25.15 -3.95
N ALA A 546 23.46 24.20 -3.12
CA ALA A 546 22.16 23.56 -3.28
C ALA A 546 21.07 24.49 -2.70
N PRO A 547 19.99 24.79 -3.45
CA PRO A 547 18.90 25.61 -2.93
C PRO A 547 18.06 24.81 -1.91
N TYR A 548 17.96 25.32 -0.68
CA TYR A 548 17.09 24.79 0.37
C TYR A 548 16.70 25.88 1.38
N ALA A 549 15.48 25.82 1.92
CA ALA A 549 15.02 26.77 2.93
C ALA A 549 15.60 26.48 4.32
N ARG A 550 15.75 25.20 4.69
CA ARG A 550 16.32 24.79 5.98
C ARG A 550 16.94 23.39 5.95
N ILE A 551 17.97 23.19 6.75
CA ILE A 551 18.56 21.86 6.98
C ILE A 551 17.70 21.06 7.96
N GLY A 552 17.41 19.80 7.61
CA GLY A 552 16.68 18.86 8.46
C GLY A 552 17.60 17.77 9.02
N VAL A 553 17.06 16.99 9.96
CA VAL A 553 17.77 15.85 10.60
C VAL A 553 18.16 14.76 9.58
N HIS A 554 17.43 14.64 8.47
CA HIS A 554 17.64 13.61 7.46
C HIS A 554 18.01 14.15 6.08
N ARG A 555 17.63 15.38 5.75
CA ARG A 555 17.72 15.94 4.39
C ARG A 555 17.52 17.45 4.39
N PRO A 556 17.90 18.16 3.31
CA PRO A 556 17.45 19.53 3.09
C PRO A 556 15.92 19.57 2.90
N LEU A 557 15.29 20.64 3.37
CA LEU A 557 13.85 20.87 3.33
C LEU A 557 13.53 22.23 2.71
N GLY A 558 12.39 22.32 2.03
CA GLY A 558 11.94 23.56 1.37
C GLY A 558 12.80 23.90 0.16
N ILE A 559 12.89 22.95 -0.78
CA ILE A 559 13.44 23.19 -2.11
C ILE A 559 12.26 23.66 -2.97
N GLU A 560 12.32 24.88 -3.48
CA GLU A 560 11.27 25.44 -4.33
C GLU A 560 11.32 24.81 -5.73
N GLU A 561 10.17 24.70 -6.40
CA GLU A 561 10.06 24.01 -7.70
C GLU A 561 10.88 24.70 -8.80
N GLU A 562 10.94 26.03 -8.78
CA GLU A 562 11.78 26.85 -9.68
C GLU A 562 13.28 26.61 -9.52
N ASP A 563 13.70 26.14 -8.34
CA ASP A 563 15.08 25.86 -7.98
C ASP A 563 15.47 24.39 -8.17
N ALA A 564 14.51 23.51 -8.50
CA ALA A 564 14.73 22.07 -8.64
C ALA A 564 15.79 21.74 -9.70
N GLY A 565 15.89 22.52 -10.78
CA GLY A 565 16.91 22.35 -11.83
C GLY A 565 18.35 22.65 -11.37
N LYS A 566 18.53 23.37 -10.25
CA LYS A 566 19.85 23.63 -9.64
C LYS A 566 20.25 22.52 -8.67
N VAL A 567 19.33 21.63 -8.31
CA VAL A 567 19.58 20.52 -7.38
C VAL A 567 20.14 19.32 -8.16
N ARG A 568 21.36 18.93 -7.79
CA ARG A 568 22.13 17.81 -8.34
C ARG A 568 22.21 16.72 -7.27
N TRP A 569 21.08 16.05 -7.03
CA TRP A 569 20.91 15.12 -5.91
C TRP A 569 21.05 13.66 -6.34
N VAL A 570 21.97 12.92 -5.72
CA VAL A 570 22.17 11.48 -5.93
C VAL A 570 21.97 10.63 -4.67
N ASN A 571 21.69 9.33 -4.86
CA ASN A 571 21.70 8.33 -3.79
C ASN A 571 23.12 7.73 -3.57
N GLY A 572 23.23 6.78 -2.64
CA GLY A 572 24.48 6.08 -2.31
C GLY A 572 25.05 5.20 -3.44
N SER A 573 24.35 5.01 -4.56
CA SER A 573 24.89 4.37 -5.78
C SER A 573 25.32 5.39 -6.85
N GLY A 574 25.29 6.69 -6.54
CA GLY A 574 25.58 7.78 -7.48
C GLY A 574 24.49 8.03 -8.52
N ARG A 575 23.33 7.40 -8.37
CA ARG A 575 22.17 7.57 -9.25
C ARG A 575 21.39 8.81 -8.84
N ALA A 576 20.87 9.57 -9.80
CA ALA A 576 20.04 10.72 -9.45
C ALA A 576 18.83 10.28 -8.62
N MET A 577 18.43 11.13 -7.68
CA MET A 577 17.22 10.92 -6.90
C MET A 577 15.99 11.22 -7.76
N PRO A 578 14.88 10.45 -7.65
CA PRO A 578 13.64 10.75 -8.34
C PRO A 578 13.13 12.17 -8.04
N ASP A 579 12.63 12.89 -9.05
CA ASP A 579 12.14 14.28 -8.93
C ASP A 579 11.09 14.45 -7.81
N GLN A 580 10.27 13.43 -7.59
CA GLN A 580 9.25 13.37 -6.52
C GLN A 580 9.85 13.47 -5.10
N LEU A 581 11.11 13.06 -4.91
CA LEU A 581 11.81 13.18 -3.63
C LEU A 581 12.43 14.57 -3.45
N LEU A 582 12.59 15.38 -4.50
CA LEU A 582 13.13 16.74 -4.38
C LEU A 582 12.18 17.63 -3.57
N THR A 583 10.87 17.53 -3.82
CA THR A 583 9.85 18.40 -3.23
C THR A 583 9.05 17.77 -2.07
N ASN A 584 9.05 16.44 -1.94
CA ASN A 584 8.41 15.80 -0.78
C ASN A 584 9.31 15.82 0.47
N ASN A 585 8.73 15.75 1.68
CA ASN A 585 9.49 15.72 2.93
C ASN A 585 9.81 14.28 3.40
N GLY A 586 9.90 13.32 2.49
CA GLY A 586 10.22 11.92 2.79
C GLY A 586 11.68 11.76 3.22
N TRP A 587 11.92 10.89 4.22
CA TRP A 587 13.25 10.62 4.79
C TRP A 587 13.75 9.18 4.53
N ARG A 588 13.05 8.44 3.67
CA ARG A 588 13.34 7.03 3.39
C ARG A 588 13.54 6.79 1.91
N SER A 589 14.49 5.93 1.60
CA SER A 589 14.67 5.33 0.30
C SER A 589 13.49 4.41 -0.01
N THR A 590 13.16 4.34 -1.28
CA THR A 590 12.13 3.47 -1.83
C THR A 590 12.78 2.50 -2.80
N LYS A 591 12.01 1.54 -3.31
CA LYS A 591 12.45 0.69 -4.43
C LYS A 591 12.93 1.48 -5.65
N ARG A 592 12.60 2.77 -5.80
CA ARG A 592 13.05 3.64 -6.90
C ARG A 592 14.29 4.48 -6.58
N SER A 593 14.65 4.63 -5.31
CA SER A 593 15.73 5.52 -4.86
C SER A 593 16.82 4.83 -4.02
N LEU A 594 16.65 3.54 -3.71
CA LEU A 594 17.65 2.76 -2.98
C LEU A 594 18.99 2.73 -3.73
N GLY A 595 20.09 2.87 -3.00
CA GLY A 595 21.44 2.76 -3.55
C GLY A 595 22.50 2.66 -2.45
N TYR A 596 23.40 1.68 -2.62
CA TYR A 596 24.46 1.32 -1.67
C TYR A 596 25.85 1.14 -2.33
N ARG A 597 25.96 1.24 -3.67
CA ARG A 597 27.16 0.83 -4.42
C ARG A 597 28.39 1.69 -4.18
N LEU A 598 28.23 3.01 -4.06
CA LEU A 598 29.34 3.94 -3.87
C LEU A 598 29.53 4.31 -2.40
N ALA A 599 28.45 4.40 -1.63
CA ALA A 599 28.50 4.67 -0.21
C ALA A 599 27.27 4.14 0.55
N THR A 600 27.48 3.76 1.80
CA THR A 600 26.44 3.40 2.79
C THR A 600 26.55 4.31 4.01
N LEU A 601 25.47 4.46 4.77
CA LEU A 601 25.55 4.97 6.14
C LEU A 601 25.47 3.81 7.12
N ASN A 602 26.62 3.33 7.57
CA ASN A 602 26.71 2.23 8.53
C ASN A 602 26.18 2.69 9.88
N HIS A 603 25.18 2.01 10.42
CA HIS A 603 24.52 2.41 11.67
C HIS A 603 24.71 1.34 12.75
N TYR A 604 25.57 1.65 13.72
CA TYR A 604 25.98 0.81 14.86
C TYR A 604 25.09 1.06 16.08
N VAL A 605 23.79 0.95 15.86
CA VAL A 605 22.77 1.42 16.79
C VAL A 605 22.73 0.65 18.12
N LEU A 606 23.25 -0.58 18.17
CA LEU A 606 23.21 -1.43 19.37
C LEU A 606 24.54 -1.46 20.13
N ARG A 607 25.67 -1.54 19.42
CA ARG A 607 27.01 -1.80 19.99
C ARG A 607 26.98 -3.08 20.87
N SER A 608 27.87 -3.16 21.85
CA SER A 608 27.91 -4.26 22.84
C SER A 608 26.66 -4.25 23.71
N THR A 609 26.23 -5.41 24.22
CA THR A 609 25.10 -5.48 25.17
C THR A 609 25.31 -4.55 26.38
N GLU A 610 26.51 -4.48 26.94
CA GLU A 610 26.82 -3.59 28.07
C GLU A 610 26.67 -2.10 27.72
N SER A 611 27.25 -1.65 26.61
CA SER A 611 27.09 -0.27 26.14
C SER A 611 25.64 0.10 25.81
N PHE A 612 24.82 -0.87 25.42
CA PHE A 612 23.40 -0.64 25.18
C PHE A 612 22.63 -0.30 26.46
N LEU A 613 23.04 -0.82 27.62
CA LEU A 613 22.43 -0.44 28.91
C LEU A 613 22.62 1.05 29.19
N VAL A 614 23.85 1.56 28.97
CA VAL A 614 24.16 2.99 29.13
C VAL A 614 23.39 3.84 28.11
N LYS A 615 23.22 3.34 26.88
CA LYS A 615 22.38 3.98 25.86
C LYS A 615 20.92 4.08 26.28
N ARG A 616 20.36 3.02 26.88
CA ARG A 616 18.99 3.01 27.41
C ARG A 616 18.82 4.02 28.55
N GLU A 617 19.73 4.01 29.54
CA GLU A 617 19.70 4.93 30.68
C GLU A 617 19.69 6.41 30.24
N ARG A 618 20.50 6.73 29.23
CA ARG A 618 20.59 8.09 28.68
C ARG A 618 19.29 8.60 28.07
N GLY A 619 18.50 7.71 27.45
CA GLY A 619 17.30 8.02 26.68
C GLY A 619 17.56 8.59 25.27
N ARG A 620 16.47 8.84 24.53
CA ARG A 620 16.51 9.38 23.14
C ARG A 620 16.45 10.90 23.10
N ILE A 621 17.19 11.50 22.16
CA ILE A 621 17.23 12.97 21.98
C ILE A 621 15.90 13.54 21.42
N ASN A 622 15.16 12.81 20.58
CA ASN A 622 13.93 13.30 19.90
C ASN A 622 12.60 12.75 20.44
N HIS A 623 12.69 11.80 21.36
CA HIS A 623 11.61 10.91 21.81
C HIS A 623 11.88 10.51 23.26
N THR A 624 12.03 11.51 24.13
CA THR A 624 12.44 11.38 25.54
C THR A 624 11.51 10.50 26.37
N GLU A 625 10.31 10.21 25.87
CA GLU A 625 9.25 9.43 26.54
C GLU A 625 9.17 7.96 26.08
N HIS A 626 10.04 7.51 25.18
CA HIS A 626 10.03 6.14 24.66
C HIS A 626 11.24 5.33 25.14
N ASP A 627 10.97 4.25 25.88
CA ASP A 627 11.99 3.29 26.34
C ASP A 627 12.77 2.66 25.15
N GLN A 628 14.05 2.39 25.38
CA GLN A 628 14.95 1.68 24.48
C GLN A 628 15.28 0.30 25.06
N GLY A 629 14.25 -0.42 25.50
CA GLY A 629 14.36 -1.78 26.03
C GLY A 629 14.47 -2.86 24.95
N LEU A 630 14.09 -4.08 25.31
CA LEU A 630 14.26 -5.29 24.51
C LEU A 630 13.64 -5.21 23.11
N ASP A 631 12.45 -4.62 22.95
CA ASP A 631 11.80 -4.44 21.65
C ASP A 631 12.61 -3.53 20.70
N TYR A 632 13.29 -2.50 21.24
CA TYR A 632 14.16 -1.65 20.43
C TYR A 632 15.37 -2.44 19.89
N TRP A 633 15.99 -3.25 20.75
CA TRP A 633 17.11 -4.13 20.40
C TRP A 633 16.71 -5.16 19.35
N THR A 634 15.62 -5.88 19.61
CA THR A 634 15.15 -7.00 18.77
C THR A 634 14.88 -6.52 17.34
N ARG A 635 14.28 -5.33 17.16
CA ARG A 635 14.02 -4.76 15.82
C ARG A 635 15.23 -4.19 15.07
N ARG A 636 16.41 -4.17 15.70
CA ARG A 636 17.63 -3.54 15.16
C ARG A 636 18.87 -4.44 15.19
N ASN A 637 18.75 -5.65 15.76
CA ASN A 637 19.84 -6.60 15.83
C ASN A 637 19.90 -7.46 14.56
N TYR A 638 20.49 -6.92 13.50
CA TYR A 638 20.69 -7.62 12.23
C TYR A 638 22.08 -8.26 12.15
N ALA A 639 22.14 -9.56 11.96
CA ALA A 639 23.34 -10.38 11.91
C ALA A 639 23.26 -11.48 10.83
N THR A 640 22.38 -11.32 9.84
CA THR A 640 22.21 -12.27 8.72
C THR A 640 23.33 -12.22 7.70
N GLU A 641 24.00 -11.08 7.56
CA GLU A 641 25.13 -10.88 6.66
C GLU A 641 26.37 -10.41 7.42
N THR A 642 27.51 -10.39 6.75
CA THR A 642 28.77 -9.80 7.28
C THR A 642 29.31 -8.80 6.27
N ASP A 643 29.58 -7.57 6.71
CA ASP A 643 30.17 -6.50 5.89
C ASP A 643 31.33 -5.86 6.65
N ASP A 644 32.54 -6.09 6.14
CA ASP A 644 33.80 -5.61 6.69
C ASP A 644 34.44 -4.53 5.80
N ARG A 645 33.74 -4.03 4.78
CA ARG A 645 34.30 -3.04 3.85
C ARG A 645 34.86 -1.82 4.57
N ILE A 646 34.26 -1.43 5.69
CA ILE A 646 34.71 -0.28 6.49
C ILE A 646 36.15 -0.44 7.02
N VAL A 647 36.64 -1.68 7.19
CA VAL A 647 37.99 -1.97 7.70
C VAL A 647 39.07 -1.43 6.77
N ALA A 648 38.83 -1.44 5.46
CA ALA A 648 39.77 -0.87 4.49
C ALA A 648 39.97 0.65 4.67
N ARG A 649 39.08 1.34 5.41
CA ARG A 649 39.20 2.77 5.75
C ARG A 649 39.93 3.00 7.07
N HIS A 650 40.25 1.96 7.83
CA HIS A 650 41.01 2.10 9.09
C HIS A 650 42.42 2.64 8.87
N ALA A 651 43.06 2.34 7.72
CA ALA A 651 44.35 2.92 7.37
C ALA A 651 44.29 4.46 7.27
N LEU A 652 43.13 5.03 6.91
CA LEU A 652 42.91 6.48 6.87
C LEU A 652 42.54 7.05 8.25
N MET A 653 41.76 6.30 9.04
CA MET A 653 41.39 6.69 10.40
C MET A 653 42.60 6.72 11.33
N ARG A 654 43.50 5.75 11.22
CA ARG A 654 44.47 5.44 12.28
C ARG A 654 45.48 6.55 12.56
N PRO A 655 46.03 7.26 11.55
CA PRO A 655 46.88 8.42 11.79
C PRO A 655 46.22 9.51 12.65
N HIS A 656 44.92 9.76 12.46
CA HIS A 656 44.17 10.75 13.25
C HIS A 656 43.90 10.25 14.67
N LEU A 657 43.50 8.98 14.81
CA LEU A 657 43.22 8.39 16.13
C LEU A 657 44.49 8.30 16.98
N ASP A 658 45.61 7.89 16.39
CA ASP A 658 46.90 7.84 17.08
C ASP A 658 47.37 9.24 17.49
N ALA A 659 47.16 10.26 16.64
CA ALA A 659 47.46 11.65 17.00
C ALA A 659 46.60 12.16 18.17
N PHE A 660 45.32 11.80 18.22
CA PHE A 660 44.45 12.13 19.36
C PHE A 660 44.88 11.43 20.64
N LEU A 661 45.29 10.16 20.56
CA LEU A 661 45.79 9.40 21.72
C LEU A 661 47.21 9.82 22.15
N ALA A 662 47.99 10.43 21.26
CA ALA A 662 49.27 11.03 21.60
C ALA A 662 49.12 12.34 22.41
N ASP A 663 48.00 13.06 22.28
CA ASP A 663 47.70 14.22 23.12
C ASP A 663 47.40 13.79 24.56
N ASP A 664 48.26 14.20 25.50
CA ASP A 664 48.16 13.78 26.91
C ASP A 664 46.80 14.10 27.55
N THR A 665 46.23 15.25 27.20
CA THR A 665 44.92 15.69 27.70
C THR A 665 43.80 14.83 27.15
N LEU A 666 43.71 14.62 25.83
CA LEU A 666 42.71 13.73 25.24
C LEU A 666 42.86 12.29 25.72
N ARG A 667 44.08 11.78 25.83
CA ARG A 667 44.35 10.44 26.35
C ARG A 667 43.83 10.28 27.78
N GLY A 668 44.10 11.25 28.65
CA GLY A 668 43.59 11.26 30.03
C GLY A 668 42.07 11.31 30.08
N LEU A 669 41.46 12.26 29.35
CA LEU A 669 40.00 12.42 29.30
C LEU A 669 39.29 11.19 28.71
N HIS A 670 39.86 10.55 27.70
CA HIS A 670 39.36 9.30 27.13
C HIS A 670 39.47 8.15 28.12
N ALA A 671 40.62 8.00 28.80
CA ALA A 671 40.77 6.97 29.84
C ALA A 671 39.76 7.14 30.98
N ASP A 672 39.51 8.39 31.41
CA ASP A 672 38.49 8.71 32.41
C ASP A 672 37.07 8.41 31.90
N ALA A 673 36.78 8.72 30.64
CA ALA A 673 35.49 8.40 30.01
C ALA A 673 35.26 6.89 29.92
N VAL A 674 36.28 6.11 29.56
CA VAL A 674 36.25 4.65 29.53
C VAL A 674 36.02 4.08 30.93
N ALA A 675 36.71 4.63 31.94
CA ALA A 675 36.53 4.23 33.34
C ALA A 675 35.10 4.56 33.83
N TRP A 676 34.59 5.75 33.51
CA TRP A 676 33.22 6.16 33.81
C TRP A 676 32.20 5.22 33.17
N HIS A 677 32.39 4.87 31.89
CA HIS A 677 31.47 4.00 31.15
C HIS A 677 31.44 2.59 31.74
N LYS A 678 32.60 2.03 32.08
CA LYS A 678 32.70 0.74 32.78
C LYS A 678 32.05 0.78 34.16
N ALA A 679 32.27 1.84 34.93
CA ALA A 679 31.63 2.02 36.24
C ALA A 679 30.10 2.14 36.11
N ARG A 680 29.61 2.85 35.08
CA ARG A 680 28.17 2.96 34.81
C ARG A 680 27.56 1.63 34.39
N ILE A 681 28.24 0.85 33.54
CA ILE A 681 27.85 -0.52 33.19
C ILE A 681 27.72 -1.38 34.45
N ALA A 682 28.73 -1.35 35.33
CA ALA A 682 28.71 -2.12 36.58
C ALA A 682 27.54 -1.71 37.48
N TYR A 683 27.33 -0.40 37.66
CA TYR A 683 26.21 0.14 38.42
C TYR A 683 24.84 -0.30 37.86
N LEU A 684 24.65 -0.23 36.53
CA LEU A 684 23.40 -0.65 35.89
C LEU A 684 23.19 -2.15 36.03
N LYS A 685 24.23 -2.98 35.89
CA LYS A 685 24.12 -4.44 36.05
C LYS A 685 23.79 -4.88 37.48
N ASP A 686 24.02 -4.04 38.48
CA ASP A 686 23.59 -4.27 39.87
C ASP A 686 22.11 -3.91 40.10
N GLN A 687 21.49 -3.12 39.22
CA GLN A 687 20.05 -2.83 39.30
C GLN A 687 19.24 -4.01 38.75
N PRO A 688 18.19 -4.49 39.45
CA PRO A 688 17.45 -5.68 39.05
C PRO A 688 16.83 -5.62 37.63
N ASP A 689 16.31 -4.45 37.23
CA ASP A 689 15.66 -4.22 35.94
C ASP A 689 16.65 -4.21 34.77
N TYR A 690 17.82 -3.59 34.95
CA TYR A 690 18.91 -3.60 33.97
C TYR A 690 19.65 -4.93 33.95
N ARG A 691 19.71 -5.64 35.08
CA ARG A 691 20.24 -7.00 35.15
C ARG A 691 19.36 -7.95 34.34
N GLN A 692 18.04 -7.89 34.53
CA GLN A 692 17.09 -8.67 33.75
C GLN A 692 17.20 -8.32 32.26
N LEU A 693 17.23 -7.03 31.91
CA LEU A 693 17.43 -6.63 30.52
C LEU A 693 18.75 -7.17 29.96
N PHE A 694 19.86 -7.08 30.71
CA PHE A 694 21.15 -7.60 30.26
C PHE A 694 21.09 -9.10 29.96
N ASP A 695 20.45 -9.89 30.82
CA ASP A 695 20.30 -11.32 30.63
C ASP A 695 19.34 -11.62 29.46
N ASP A 696 18.25 -10.87 29.32
CA ASP A 696 17.33 -10.97 28.19
C ASP A 696 18.03 -10.71 26.86
N LEU A 697 18.83 -9.64 26.76
CA LEU A 697 19.52 -9.25 25.53
C LEU A 697 20.57 -10.28 25.06
N ARG A 698 20.98 -11.19 25.94
CA ARG A 698 21.99 -12.23 25.69
C ARG A 698 21.41 -13.57 25.27
N ASP A 699 20.09 -13.71 25.27
CA ASP A 699 19.42 -14.94 24.88
C ASP A 699 19.83 -15.34 23.43
N PRO A 700 20.54 -16.47 23.26
CA PRO A 700 21.05 -16.91 21.97
C PRO A 700 19.94 -17.42 21.04
N ASP A 701 18.76 -17.75 21.58
CA ASP A 701 17.64 -18.29 20.80
C ASP A 701 16.77 -17.18 20.18
N ARG A 702 17.13 -15.90 20.41
CA ARG A 702 16.39 -14.77 19.82
C ARG A 702 16.54 -14.72 18.30
N PRO A 703 15.42 -14.54 17.56
CA PRO A 703 15.47 -14.43 16.12
C PRO A 703 16.16 -13.13 15.68
N ASP A 704 16.88 -13.19 14.56
CA ASP A 704 17.42 -12.02 13.88
C ASP A 704 16.31 -11.01 13.54
N ALA A 705 16.64 -9.72 13.58
CA ALA A 705 15.71 -8.65 13.23
C ALA A 705 15.02 -8.83 11.87
N LEU A 706 15.66 -9.53 10.93
CA LEU A 706 15.11 -9.87 9.61
C LEU A 706 13.93 -10.86 9.67
N PHE A 707 13.92 -11.76 10.64
CA PHE A 707 12.97 -12.88 10.74
C PHE A 707 11.84 -12.63 11.76
N ILE A 708 11.81 -11.46 12.38
CA ILE A 708 10.73 -11.06 13.28
C ILE A 708 9.47 -10.76 12.45
N ASP A 709 8.44 -11.59 12.58
CA ASP A 709 7.13 -11.33 11.98
C ASP A 709 6.45 -10.13 12.65
N LYS A 710 5.59 -9.43 11.90
CA LYS A 710 4.76 -8.30 12.35
C LYS A 710 3.95 -8.57 13.62
N SER A 711 3.78 -9.83 14.02
CA SER A 711 3.07 -10.21 15.25
C SER A 711 3.71 -9.66 16.52
N THR A 712 5.00 -9.37 16.50
CA THR A 712 5.79 -8.92 17.66
C THR A 712 5.73 -7.39 17.86
N GLU A 713 5.23 -6.62 16.88
CA GLU A 713 5.10 -5.15 16.96
C GLU A 713 3.98 -4.69 17.91
N GLU A 714 3.09 -5.58 18.38
CA GLU A 714 1.92 -5.26 19.21
C GLU A 714 2.03 -5.72 20.68
N LEU A 715 3.10 -6.43 21.08
CA LEU A 715 3.13 -7.15 22.37
C LEU A 715 3.79 -6.42 23.55
N GLN A 716 4.31 -5.19 23.41
CA GLN A 716 5.05 -4.54 24.52
C GLN A 716 4.77 -3.02 24.65
N GLN A 717 3.50 -2.62 24.56
CA GLN A 717 3.05 -1.39 25.20
C GLN A 717 2.03 -1.80 26.24
N ASP A 718 2.42 -1.70 27.51
CA ASP A 718 1.59 -2.00 28.66
C ASP A 718 0.27 -1.18 28.56
N PRO A 719 -0.90 -1.84 28.44
CA PRO A 719 -2.16 -1.15 28.15
C PRO A 719 -2.61 -0.21 29.28
N GLU A 720 -2.21 -0.44 30.53
CA GLU A 720 -2.69 0.32 31.69
C GLU A 720 -2.08 1.74 31.77
N GLU A 721 -0.77 1.91 31.59
CA GLU A 721 -0.14 3.25 31.66
C GLU A 721 -0.49 4.14 30.45
N ALA A 722 -0.79 3.53 29.30
CA ALA A 722 -1.25 4.24 28.11
C ALA A 722 -2.75 4.58 28.15
N GLU A 723 -3.56 3.91 28.96
CA GLU A 723 -4.96 4.26 29.22
C GLU A 723 -5.08 5.43 30.19
N ASP A 724 -4.28 5.48 31.25
CA ASP A 724 -4.35 6.57 32.25
C ASP A 724 -3.88 7.92 31.68
N ALA A 725 -2.80 7.94 30.91
CA ALA A 725 -2.34 9.16 30.23
C ALA A 725 -3.30 9.63 29.11
N LYS A 726 -4.03 8.70 28.46
CA LYS A 726 -5.06 9.04 27.46
C LYS A 726 -6.39 9.45 28.10
N ALA A 727 -6.71 8.95 29.30
CA ALA A 727 -7.92 9.29 30.03
C ALA A 727 -7.87 10.72 30.59
N GLU A 728 -6.70 11.20 31.02
CA GLU A 728 -6.52 12.59 31.46
C GLU A 728 -6.56 13.59 30.29
N ASP A 729 -5.93 13.28 29.15
CA ASP A 729 -5.92 14.18 27.97
C ASP A 729 -7.27 14.18 27.21
N ALA A 730 -8.03 13.07 27.28
CA ALA A 730 -9.40 13.00 26.75
C ALA A 730 -10.42 13.79 27.59
N LYS A 731 -10.23 13.90 28.91
CA LYS A 731 -11.07 14.75 29.78
C LYS A 731 -10.91 16.25 29.49
N ALA A 732 -9.73 16.68 29.03
CA ALA A 732 -9.46 18.08 28.72
C ALA A 732 -10.04 18.58 27.38
N ARG A 733 -10.55 17.68 26.51
CA ARG A 733 -10.99 18.02 25.14
C ARG A 733 -12.44 17.65 24.79
N ALA A 734 -13.25 17.21 25.76
CA ALA A 734 -14.65 16.88 25.50
C ALA A 734 -15.50 18.14 25.21
N PRO A 735 -16.34 18.16 24.16
CA PRO A 735 -17.43 19.13 24.06
C PRO A 735 -18.46 18.86 25.17
N SER A 736 -19.23 19.89 25.55
CA SER A 736 -20.25 19.85 26.61
C SER A 736 -21.09 18.57 26.62
N PRO A 737 -21.45 18.03 27.79
CA PRO A 737 -22.07 16.72 27.91
C PRO A 737 -23.37 16.66 27.09
N THR A 738 -23.40 15.77 26.11
CA THR A 738 -24.64 15.34 25.47
C THR A 738 -25.41 14.51 26.52
N PRO A 739 -26.73 14.69 26.69
CA PRO A 739 -27.49 13.93 27.68
C PRO A 739 -27.19 12.44 27.57
N GLU A 740 -26.81 11.81 28.68
CA GLU A 740 -26.44 10.39 28.71
C GLU A 740 -27.60 9.55 28.17
N ARG A 741 -27.40 8.92 27.02
CA ARG A 741 -28.32 7.90 26.51
C ARG A 741 -28.30 6.74 27.50
N ARG A 742 -29.45 6.48 28.14
CA ARG A 742 -29.67 5.31 29.00
C ARG A 742 -30.55 4.32 28.27
N LEU A 743 -30.18 3.05 28.34
CA LEU A 743 -31.04 1.97 27.87
C LEU A 743 -32.29 1.92 28.74
N THR A 744 -33.39 1.48 28.13
CA THR A 744 -34.55 1.06 28.90
C THR A 744 -34.16 -0.01 29.93
N PRO A 745 -34.61 0.08 31.20
CA PRO A 745 -34.34 -0.94 32.20
C PRO A 745 -34.81 -2.31 31.73
N ALA A 746 -33.90 -3.29 31.70
CA ALA A 746 -34.26 -4.68 31.39
C ALA A 746 -34.68 -5.40 32.67
N ALA A 747 -35.64 -6.32 32.55
CA ALA A 747 -36.01 -7.19 33.66
C ALA A 747 -34.80 -8.03 34.10
N PRO A 748 -34.63 -8.31 35.41
CA PRO A 748 -33.58 -9.21 35.87
C PRO A 748 -33.77 -10.60 35.27
N LEU A 749 -32.67 -11.29 35.00
CA LEU A 749 -32.73 -12.67 34.53
C LEU A 749 -33.11 -13.56 35.72
N PRO A 750 -34.20 -14.36 35.66
CA PRO A 750 -34.53 -15.32 36.72
C PRO A 750 -33.42 -16.36 36.88
N SER A 751 -33.36 -17.00 38.07
CA SER A 751 -32.25 -17.90 38.48
C SER A 751 -31.77 -18.77 37.33
N ALA A 752 -30.46 -18.75 37.06
CA ALA A 752 -29.91 -19.42 35.89
C ALA A 752 -30.21 -20.93 35.91
N GLN A 753 -31.08 -21.38 35.00
CA GLN A 753 -31.20 -22.80 34.70
C GLN A 753 -29.85 -23.31 34.19
N ALA A 754 -29.42 -24.46 34.72
CA ALA A 754 -28.20 -25.13 34.32
C ALA A 754 -28.29 -25.52 32.84
N VAL A 755 -27.29 -25.11 32.06
CA VAL A 755 -27.08 -25.55 30.68
C VAL A 755 -26.02 -26.63 30.70
N SER A 756 -26.27 -27.77 30.05
CA SER A 756 -25.29 -28.83 29.88
C SER A 756 -24.16 -28.37 28.96
N VAL A 757 -22.93 -28.66 29.39
CA VAL A 757 -21.70 -28.42 28.64
C VAL A 757 -21.67 -29.29 27.37
N PRO A 758 -21.21 -28.79 26.22
CA PRO A 758 -21.08 -29.61 25.02
C PRO A 758 -20.01 -30.68 25.20
N ALA A 759 -20.19 -31.83 24.55
CA ALA A 759 -19.26 -32.97 24.66
C ALA A 759 -17.84 -32.67 24.14
N SER A 760 -17.67 -31.63 23.31
CA SER A 760 -16.37 -31.17 22.80
C SER A 760 -15.66 -30.19 23.72
N ALA A 761 -16.25 -29.85 24.87
CA ALA A 761 -15.54 -29.11 25.92
C ALA A 761 -14.49 -29.98 26.60
N LEU A 762 -13.43 -29.35 27.09
CA LEU A 762 -12.39 -29.99 27.88
C LEU A 762 -12.89 -30.25 29.31
N ASP A 763 -12.54 -31.42 29.84
CA ASP A 763 -12.88 -31.82 31.21
C ASP A 763 -12.12 -31.03 32.29
N ALA A 764 -11.01 -30.39 31.91
CA ALA A 764 -10.15 -29.62 32.81
C ALA A 764 -9.75 -28.26 32.18
N PRO A 765 -9.48 -27.24 33.01
CA PRO A 765 -8.91 -25.96 32.57
C PRO A 765 -7.69 -26.13 31.66
N ALA A 766 -7.67 -25.41 30.54
CA ALA A 766 -6.59 -25.48 29.56
C ALA A 766 -5.59 -24.32 29.66
N ASP A 767 -6.02 -23.17 30.19
CA ASP A 767 -5.23 -21.94 30.21
C ASP A 767 -5.55 -21.10 31.45
N ALA A 768 -4.52 -20.83 32.25
CA ALA A 768 -4.64 -20.09 33.52
C ALA A 768 -5.12 -18.65 33.33
N ARG A 769 -5.01 -18.08 32.12
CA ARG A 769 -5.54 -16.73 31.81
C ARG A 769 -7.06 -16.63 31.98
N TRP A 770 -7.77 -17.76 31.98
CA TRP A 770 -9.22 -17.81 32.18
C TRP A 770 -9.64 -17.86 33.65
N ASP A 771 -8.72 -18.06 34.60
CA ASP A 771 -9.07 -18.44 35.96
C ASP A 771 -9.91 -17.39 36.69
N GLU A 772 -9.56 -16.11 36.56
CA GLU A 772 -10.33 -15.01 37.14
C GLU A 772 -11.73 -14.90 36.52
N GLY A 773 -11.83 -14.96 35.19
CA GLY A 773 -13.10 -14.89 34.47
C GLY A 773 -14.00 -16.08 34.79
N ARG A 774 -13.42 -17.29 34.89
CA ARG A 774 -14.09 -18.53 35.30
C ARG A 774 -14.65 -18.40 36.71
N ALA A 775 -13.83 -18.01 37.67
CA ALA A 775 -14.25 -17.81 39.05
C ALA A 775 -15.37 -16.77 39.15
N PHE A 776 -15.24 -15.66 38.41
CA PHE A 776 -16.26 -14.61 38.37
C PHE A 776 -17.58 -15.09 37.75
N ALA A 777 -17.54 -15.80 36.62
CA ALA A 777 -18.73 -16.34 35.98
C ALA A 777 -19.48 -17.27 36.94
N HIS A 778 -18.79 -18.22 37.58
CA HIS A 778 -19.39 -19.14 38.53
C HIS A 778 -19.95 -18.43 39.77
N ALA A 779 -19.22 -17.45 40.33
CA ALA A 779 -19.70 -16.67 41.47
C ALA A 779 -20.99 -15.88 41.16
N ARG A 780 -21.24 -15.57 39.88
CA ARG A 780 -22.48 -14.93 39.40
C ARG A 780 -23.57 -15.92 38.97
N GLY A 781 -23.34 -17.23 39.10
CA GLY A 781 -24.27 -18.26 38.63
C GLY A 781 -24.28 -18.45 37.11
N GLY A 782 -23.21 -18.02 36.45
CA GLY A 782 -22.93 -18.28 35.04
C GLY A 782 -22.08 -19.52 34.82
N PHE A 783 -21.53 -19.66 33.62
CA PHE A 783 -20.67 -20.79 33.24
C PHE A 783 -19.44 -20.33 32.48
N HIS A 784 -18.41 -21.17 32.48
CA HIS A 784 -17.21 -21.00 31.68
C HIS A 784 -16.83 -22.36 31.08
N TRP A 785 -16.87 -22.48 29.76
CA TRP A 785 -16.52 -23.70 29.02
C TRP A 785 -15.26 -23.45 28.22
N GLU A 786 -14.40 -24.45 28.14
CA GLU A 786 -13.14 -24.37 27.40
C GLU A 786 -13.05 -25.46 26.35
N GLY A 787 -12.55 -25.09 25.18
CA GLY A 787 -12.03 -25.97 24.16
C GLY A 787 -10.53 -25.74 23.99
N PRO A 788 -9.91 -26.41 23.01
CA PRO A 788 -8.47 -26.31 22.78
C PRO A 788 -7.98 -24.88 22.51
N ASP A 789 -8.73 -24.13 21.70
CA ASP A 789 -8.32 -22.80 21.23
C ASP A 789 -9.31 -21.67 21.59
N ASN A 790 -10.39 -22.00 22.29
CA ASN A 790 -11.47 -21.07 22.58
C ASN A 790 -12.06 -21.30 23.97
N ALA A 791 -12.60 -20.23 24.55
CA ALA A 791 -13.40 -20.30 25.76
C ALA A 791 -14.73 -19.58 25.54
N LEU A 792 -15.81 -20.12 26.10
CA LEU A 792 -17.11 -19.47 26.17
C LEU A 792 -17.43 -19.14 27.63
N MET A 793 -17.64 -17.85 27.91
CA MET A 793 -17.93 -17.35 29.25
C MET A 793 -19.29 -16.68 29.26
N PHE A 794 -20.22 -17.20 30.05
CA PHE A 794 -21.52 -16.57 30.29
C PHE A 794 -21.59 -15.99 31.70
N VAL A 795 -22.00 -14.72 31.80
CA VAL A 795 -22.27 -14.04 33.06
C VAL A 795 -23.69 -13.47 33.04
N PRO A 796 -24.61 -13.94 33.91
CA PRO A 796 -25.98 -13.46 33.95
C PRO A 796 -26.10 -12.08 34.64
N ASN A 797 -27.06 -11.27 34.17
CA ASN A 797 -27.42 -9.98 34.76
C ASN A 797 -28.92 -9.69 34.54
N SER A 798 -29.32 -9.43 33.30
CA SER A 798 -30.70 -9.11 32.92
C SER A 798 -31.17 -9.93 31.71
N LYS A 799 -32.45 -9.83 31.36
CA LYS A 799 -33.04 -10.40 30.14
C LYS A 799 -32.54 -9.76 28.84
N ARG A 800 -31.51 -8.92 28.91
CA ARG A 800 -30.76 -8.40 27.78
C ARG A 800 -29.47 -9.19 27.64
N LEU A 801 -29.22 -9.81 26.50
CA LEU A 801 -28.00 -10.56 26.21
C LEU A 801 -27.14 -9.86 25.16
N VAL A 802 -25.86 -9.70 25.45
CA VAL A 802 -24.85 -9.40 24.43
C VAL A 802 -23.96 -10.62 24.23
N VAL A 803 -23.93 -11.13 23.00
CA VAL A 803 -22.97 -12.13 22.55
C VAL A 803 -21.81 -11.40 21.89
N THR A 804 -20.64 -11.42 22.51
CA THR A 804 -19.45 -10.68 22.05
C THR A 804 -18.34 -11.64 21.63
N PHE A 805 -17.67 -11.33 20.52
CA PHE A 805 -16.58 -12.13 19.98
C PHE A 805 -15.28 -11.35 20.01
N ASP A 806 -14.21 -12.01 20.45
CA ASP A 806 -12.88 -11.41 20.45
C ASP A 806 -12.46 -10.96 19.04
N ASN A 807 -11.82 -9.80 18.98
CA ASN A 807 -11.12 -9.38 17.78
C ASN A 807 -9.67 -9.91 17.82
N ILE A 808 -9.00 -9.85 16.67
CA ILE A 808 -7.65 -10.39 16.49
C ILE A 808 -6.59 -9.77 17.41
N HIS A 809 -6.80 -8.55 17.90
CA HIS A 809 -5.86 -7.87 18.79
C HIS A 809 -6.01 -8.36 20.25
N VAL A 810 -7.25 -8.62 20.69
CA VAL A 810 -7.53 -9.13 22.06
C VAL A 810 -7.00 -10.54 22.27
N THR A 811 -6.99 -11.38 21.23
CA THR A 811 -6.43 -12.75 21.32
C THR A 811 -4.94 -12.81 21.69
N ARG A 812 -4.22 -11.67 21.64
CA ARG A 812 -2.79 -11.57 21.95
C ARG A 812 -2.49 -10.92 23.30
N ALA A 813 -3.49 -10.53 24.07
CA ALA A 813 -3.27 -9.91 25.36
C ALA A 813 -2.60 -10.89 26.34
N GLU A 814 -1.57 -10.40 27.04
CA GLU A 814 -0.95 -11.07 28.20
C GLU A 814 -1.79 -10.80 29.46
N GLY A 815 -1.80 -11.73 30.41
CA GLY A 815 -2.58 -11.61 31.66
C GLY A 815 -4.02 -12.14 31.62
N PRO A 816 -4.82 -11.86 32.67
CA PRO A 816 -6.19 -12.33 32.81
C PRO A 816 -7.09 -11.89 31.64
N ARG A 817 -7.93 -12.80 31.15
CA ARG A 817 -8.74 -12.56 29.96
C ARG A 817 -10.23 -12.42 30.29
N TRP A 818 -10.86 -11.42 29.67
CA TRP A 818 -12.28 -11.10 29.80
C TRP A 818 -12.92 -10.94 28.42
N PRO A 819 -14.25 -11.15 28.29
CA PRO A 819 -14.97 -10.93 27.04
C PRO A 819 -14.74 -9.51 26.48
N TRP A 820 -14.58 -9.38 25.16
CA TRP A 820 -14.33 -8.08 24.55
C TRP A 820 -15.43 -7.04 24.90
N GLY A 821 -15.02 -5.97 25.58
CA GLY A 821 -15.89 -4.88 26.02
C GLY A 821 -16.65 -5.15 27.33
N PHE A 822 -16.27 -6.18 28.11
CA PHE A 822 -17.02 -6.68 29.27
C PHE A 822 -17.54 -5.58 30.22
N ASP A 823 -16.71 -4.63 30.65
CA ASP A 823 -17.14 -3.54 31.55
C ASP A 823 -18.31 -2.73 30.98
N VAL A 824 -18.23 -2.35 29.69
CA VAL A 824 -19.29 -1.57 29.04
C VAL A 824 -20.57 -2.40 28.93
N LEU A 825 -20.45 -3.67 28.54
CA LEU A 825 -21.61 -4.54 28.31
C LEU A 825 -22.29 -4.93 29.63
N PHE A 826 -21.50 -5.29 30.65
CA PHE A 826 -22.00 -5.80 31.91
C PHE A 826 -22.34 -4.67 32.89
N ASN A 827 -21.39 -3.79 33.21
CA ASN A 827 -21.56 -2.75 34.23
C ASN A 827 -22.36 -1.54 33.71
N LYS A 828 -22.15 -1.13 32.45
CA LYS A 828 -22.78 0.11 31.92
C LYS A 828 -24.09 -0.14 31.17
N MET A 829 -24.20 -1.21 30.40
CA MET A 829 -25.45 -1.59 29.70
C MET A 829 -26.37 -2.47 30.56
N GLY A 830 -25.85 -3.04 31.66
CA GLY A 830 -26.60 -3.96 32.51
C GLY A 830 -27.01 -5.24 31.78
N ALA A 831 -26.28 -5.64 30.74
CA ALA A 831 -26.60 -6.83 29.97
C ALA A 831 -26.00 -8.08 30.62
N SER A 832 -26.67 -9.22 30.45
CA SER A 832 -26.02 -10.52 30.51
C SER A 832 -25.03 -10.62 29.35
N VAL A 833 -23.87 -11.23 29.57
CA VAL A 833 -22.80 -11.30 28.57
C VAL A 833 -22.45 -12.75 28.28
N LEU A 834 -22.45 -13.14 27.00
CA LEU A 834 -21.84 -14.37 26.52
C LEU A 834 -20.62 -14.00 25.67
N GLY A 835 -19.43 -14.19 26.24
CA GLY A 835 -18.16 -13.93 25.57
C GLY A 835 -17.61 -15.16 24.88
N VAL A 836 -17.22 -15.02 23.61
CA VAL A 836 -16.52 -16.04 22.83
C VAL A 836 -15.08 -15.58 22.64
N MET A 837 -14.17 -16.22 23.36
CA MET A 837 -12.78 -15.80 23.50
C MET A 837 -11.86 -16.78 22.80
N GLY A 838 -10.78 -16.29 22.20
CA GLY A 838 -9.77 -17.13 21.53
C GLY A 838 -8.45 -17.09 22.27
N SER A 839 -7.84 -18.25 22.56
CA SER A 839 -6.46 -18.32 23.07
C SER A 839 -5.45 -17.91 21.99
N GLN A 840 -5.85 -18.06 20.73
CA GLN A 840 -5.13 -17.64 19.53
C GLN A 840 -6.09 -17.19 18.42
N ARG A 841 -5.53 -16.74 17.30
CA ARG A 841 -6.30 -16.37 16.10
C ARG A 841 -6.78 -17.64 15.43
N ASN A 842 -8.09 -17.83 15.32
CA ASN A 842 -8.66 -19.08 14.78
C ASN A 842 -10.00 -18.91 14.03
N TRP A 843 -10.51 -17.68 13.89
CA TRP A 843 -11.79 -17.38 13.24
C TRP A 843 -12.99 -18.17 13.80
N PHE A 844 -12.89 -18.65 15.05
CA PHE A 844 -13.94 -19.44 15.70
C PHE A 844 -14.34 -20.67 14.89
N ARG A 845 -13.36 -21.31 14.23
CA ARG A 845 -13.56 -22.48 13.35
C ARG A 845 -13.47 -23.83 14.05
N HIS A 846 -13.17 -23.86 15.35
CA HIS A 846 -13.05 -25.10 16.09
C HIS A 846 -14.45 -25.66 16.45
N ASP A 847 -14.63 -26.98 16.33
CA ASP A 847 -15.93 -27.65 16.59
C ASP A 847 -16.51 -27.33 17.97
N PHE A 848 -15.67 -27.23 18.99
CA PHE A 848 -16.06 -26.73 20.32
C PHE A 848 -16.95 -25.47 20.28
N VAL A 849 -16.64 -24.48 19.43
CA VAL A 849 -17.46 -23.26 19.34
C VAL A 849 -18.80 -23.56 18.67
N HIS A 850 -18.78 -24.35 17.58
CA HIS A 850 -19.98 -24.80 16.88
C HIS A 850 -20.94 -25.55 17.83
N ASP A 851 -20.42 -26.59 18.48
CA ASP A 851 -21.18 -27.44 19.39
C ASP A 851 -21.68 -26.68 20.60
N SER A 852 -20.91 -25.71 21.12
CA SER A 852 -21.35 -24.87 22.22
C SER A 852 -22.58 -24.04 21.85
N PHE A 853 -22.59 -23.37 20.69
CA PHE A 853 -23.74 -22.59 20.27
C PHE A 853 -24.94 -23.46 19.91
N GLU A 854 -24.72 -24.62 19.28
CA GLU A 854 -25.78 -25.59 19.00
C GLU A 854 -26.39 -26.14 20.29
N ALA A 855 -25.56 -26.48 21.29
CA ALA A 855 -26.02 -26.93 22.61
C ALA A 855 -26.81 -25.83 23.34
N LEU A 856 -26.36 -24.58 23.28
CA LEU A 856 -27.09 -23.44 23.85
C LEU A 856 -28.46 -23.26 23.18
N ALA A 857 -28.51 -23.30 21.84
CA ALA A 857 -29.75 -23.16 21.09
C ALA A 857 -30.71 -24.32 21.36
N ALA A 858 -30.24 -25.57 21.32
CA ALA A 858 -31.04 -26.76 21.57
C ALA A 858 -31.65 -26.80 22.98
N GLN A 859 -31.00 -26.17 23.96
CA GLN A 859 -31.46 -26.07 25.34
C GLN A 859 -32.31 -24.82 25.60
N GLY A 860 -32.72 -24.08 24.56
CA GLY A 860 -33.55 -22.88 24.69
C GLY A 860 -32.86 -21.73 25.41
N PHE A 861 -31.52 -21.70 25.46
CA PHE A 861 -30.77 -20.68 26.21
C PHE A 861 -31.11 -19.26 25.75
N PHE A 862 -31.16 -19.04 24.44
CA PHE A 862 -31.41 -17.73 23.86
C PHE A 862 -32.85 -17.24 24.05
N GLU A 863 -33.82 -18.15 24.15
CA GLU A 863 -35.25 -17.85 24.35
C GLU A 863 -35.54 -17.20 25.70
N ARG A 864 -34.56 -17.23 26.62
CA ARG A 864 -34.65 -16.64 27.97
C ARG A 864 -34.46 -15.13 27.97
N PHE A 865 -34.02 -14.55 26.86
CA PHE A 865 -33.68 -13.14 26.73
C PHE A 865 -34.67 -12.43 25.81
N ASP A 866 -35.14 -11.26 26.23
CA ASP A 866 -36.09 -10.45 25.46
C ASP A 866 -35.38 -9.65 24.35
N GLN A 867 -34.08 -9.36 24.54
CA GLN A 867 -33.24 -8.64 23.59
C GLN A 867 -31.88 -9.32 23.48
N VAL A 868 -31.46 -9.67 22.26
CA VAL A 868 -30.17 -10.30 21.99
C VAL A 868 -29.42 -9.49 20.93
N LEU A 869 -28.15 -9.16 21.22
CA LEU A 869 -27.23 -8.50 20.30
C LEU A 869 -25.97 -9.33 20.10
N PHE A 870 -25.67 -9.69 18.86
CA PHE A 870 -24.38 -10.23 18.44
C PHE A 870 -23.46 -9.08 18.03
N TYR A 871 -22.26 -9.02 18.59
CA TYR A 871 -21.34 -7.91 18.44
C TYR A 871 -19.90 -8.39 18.20
N GLY A 872 -19.23 -7.78 17.22
CA GLY A 872 -17.85 -8.14 16.91
C GLY A 872 -17.20 -7.23 15.87
N ALA A 873 -15.86 -7.24 15.85
CA ALA A 873 -15.08 -6.53 14.84
C ALA A 873 -14.07 -7.45 14.16
N SER A 874 -13.86 -7.28 12.84
CA SER A 874 -12.94 -8.09 12.04
C SER A 874 -13.30 -9.58 12.16
N MET A 875 -12.38 -10.43 12.65
CA MET A 875 -12.65 -11.82 13.01
C MET A 875 -13.86 -11.98 13.96
N GLY A 876 -14.01 -11.10 14.96
CA GLY A 876 -15.18 -11.09 15.84
C GLY A 876 -16.46 -10.75 15.07
N GLY A 877 -16.37 -9.91 14.05
CA GLY A 877 -17.49 -9.58 13.17
C GLY A 877 -17.94 -10.79 12.35
N PHE A 878 -16.99 -11.63 11.89
CA PHE A 878 -17.30 -12.94 11.31
C PHE A 878 -18.10 -13.81 12.29
N GLY A 879 -17.62 -13.97 13.53
CA GLY A 879 -18.31 -14.74 14.57
C GLY A 879 -19.72 -14.23 14.84
N ALA A 880 -19.88 -12.91 15.00
CA ALA A 880 -21.17 -12.27 15.22
C ALA A 880 -22.16 -12.52 14.07
N LEU A 881 -21.75 -12.37 12.81
CA LEU A 881 -22.62 -12.62 11.65
C LEU A 881 -22.96 -14.10 11.49
N THR A 882 -22.06 -14.98 11.88
CA THR A 882 -22.15 -16.42 11.65
C THR A 882 -23.05 -17.11 12.68
N TYR A 883 -22.78 -16.91 13.97
CA TYR A 883 -23.45 -17.64 15.04
C TYR A 883 -24.81 -17.07 15.43
N GLN A 884 -25.13 -15.85 15.00
CA GLN A 884 -26.46 -15.26 15.19
C GLN A 884 -27.57 -16.17 14.65
N ARG A 885 -27.29 -16.99 13.62
CA ARG A 885 -28.25 -17.92 13.00
C ARG A 885 -28.88 -18.89 14.01
N LEU A 886 -28.15 -19.22 15.08
CA LEU A 886 -28.62 -20.10 16.16
C LEU A 886 -29.47 -19.35 17.21
N CYS A 887 -29.68 -18.05 17.00
CA CYS A 887 -30.56 -17.19 17.78
C CYS A 887 -31.41 -16.31 16.83
N PRO A 888 -32.38 -16.88 16.10
CA PRO A 888 -33.23 -16.12 15.18
C PRO A 888 -33.88 -14.90 15.84
N GLY A 889 -33.92 -13.78 15.11
CA GLY A 889 -34.43 -12.50 15.60
C GLY A 889 -33.39 -11.64 16.35
N ALA A 890 -32.18 -12.16 16.62
CA ALA A 890 -31.13 -11.37 17.24
C ALA A 890 -30.65 -10.22 16.33
N ASN A 891 -30.34 -9.08 16.95
CA ASN A 891 -29.68 -7.99 16.27
C ASN A 891 -28.18 -8.27 16.13
N VAL A 892 -27.55 -7.72 15.09
CA VAL A 892 -26.13 -7.93 14.80
C VAL A 892 -25.45 -6.59 14.50
N LEU A 893 -24.35 -6.30 15.20
CA LEU A 893 -23.47 -5.17 14.91
C LEU A 893 -22.07 -5.69 14.54
N ALA A 894 -21.76 -5.68 13.25
CA ALA A 894 -20.51 -6.19 12.70
C ALA A 894 -19.63 -5.04 12.15
N ILE A 895 -18.44 -4.86 12.72
CA ILE A 895 -17.52 -3.78 12.37
C ILE A 895 -16.33 -4.31 11.55
N ALA A 896 -16.16 -3.80 10.34
CA ALA A 896 -15.19 -4.26 9.35
C ALA A 896 -15.08 -5.81 9.26
N PRO A 897 -16.21 -6.54 9.15
CA PRO A 897 -16.21 -8.00 9.23
C PRO A 897 -15.56 -8.64 8.01
N GLN A 898 -14.96 -9.81 8.20
CA GLN A 898 -14.76 -10.78 7.12
C GLN A 898 -16.00 -11.67 7.04
N SER A 899 -16.53 -11.91 5.85
CA SER A 899 -17.68 -12.78 5.64
C SER A 899 -17.26 -14.24 5.42
N THR A 900 -16.08 -14.47 4.84
CA THR A 900 -15.41 -15.78 4.80
C THR A 900 -13.91 -15.59 4.59
N MET A 901 -13.10 -16.61 4.89
CA MET A 901 -11.69 -16.67 4.48
C MET A 901 -11.40 -17.83 3.51
N ARG A 902 -12.46 -18.43 2.94
CA ARG A 902 -12.35 -19.46 1.91
C ARG A 902 -11.71 -18.88 0.64
N ALA A 903 -10.58 -19.46 0.22
CA ALA A 903 -9.78 -18.96 -0.90
C ALA A 903 -10.53 -19.09 -2.24
N GLU A 904 -11.38 -20.10 -2.40
CA GLU A 904 -12.20 -20.30 -3.60
C GLU A 904 -13.23 -19.18 -3.78
N THR A 905 -13.70 -18.61 -2.67
CA THR A 905 -14.71 -17.54 -2.68
C THR A 905 -14.08 -16.15 -2.79
N LEU A 906 -12.94 -15.94 -2.13
CA LEU A 906 -12.19 -14.68 -2.17
C LEU A 906 -10.70 -14.96 -2.42
N PRO A 907 -10.30 -15.27 -3.66
CA PRO A 907 -8.92 -15.65 -3.99
C PRO A 907 -7.90 -14.50 -3.81
N ASP A 908 -8.39 -13.26 -3.86
CA ASP A 908 -7.61 -12.04 -3.66
C ASP A 908 -7.47 -11.66 -2.17
N GLU A 909 -8.14 -12.35 -1.24
CA GLU A 909 -8.00 -12.10 0.20
C GLU A 909 -6.68 -12.70 0.73
N ASP A 910 -5.62 -11.89 0.66
CA ASP A 910 -4.27 -12.31 1.01
C ASP A 910 -3.77 -11.77 2.36
N ARG A 911 -4.59 -10.99 3.07
CA ARG A 911 -4.21 -10.40 4.37
C ARG A 911 -3.93 -11.47 5.42
N TRP A 912 -4.61 -12.61 5.33
CA TRP A 912 -4.54 -13.70 6.30
C TRP A 912 -4.30 -15.06 5.65
N ARG A 913 -3.39 -15.17 4.66
CA ARG A 913 -3.14 -16.44 3.92
C ARG A 913 -3.05 -17.71 4.78
N TRP A 914 -2.53 -17.59 6.00
CA TRP A 914 -2.45 -18.72 6.92
C TRP A 914 -3.83 -19.33 7.28
N THR A 915 -4.94 -18.59 7.19
CA THR A 915 -6.29 -19.10 7.47
C THR A 915 -6.72 -20.18 6.49
N GLN A 916 -6.05 -20.33 5.34
CA GLN A 916 -6.24 -21.44 4.40
C GLN A 916 -6.00 -22.81 5.06
N LYS A 917 -5.26 -22.86 6.18
CA LYS A 917 -5.04 -24.08 6.97
C LYS A 917 -6.20 -24.43 7.90
N LEU A 918 -7.13 -23.49 8.12
CA LEU A 918 -8.33 -23.72 8.93
C LEU A 918 -9.38 -24.42 8.06
N ASP A 919 -10.27 -25.18 8.68
CA ASP A 919 -11.35 -25.84 7.95
C ASP A 919 -12.46 -24.83 7.58
N TRP A 920 -12.47 -24.46 6.30
CA TRP A 920 -13.51 -23.64 5.67
C TRP A 920 -14.47 -24.47 4.82
N SER A 921 -14.42 -25.80 4.90
CA SER A 921 -15.31 -26.74 4.19
C SER A 921 -16.45 -27.30 5.04
N ALA A 922 -16.39 -27.06 6.35
CA ALA A 922 -17.33 -27.55 7.34
C ALA A 922 -18.44 -26.55 7.70
N ARG A 923 -19.16 -26.81 8.79
CA ARG A 923 -20.26 -25.99 9.32
C ARG A 923 -19.85 -24.51 9.40
N TYR A 924 -20.79 -23.61 9.11
CA TYR A 924 -20.63 -22.17 9.30
C TYR A 924 -19.48 -21.53 8.48
N GLU A 925 -19.21 -22.04 7.29
CA GLU A 925 -18.10 -21.64 6.40
C GLU A 925 -18.17 -20.19 5.89
N ASP A 926 -19.37 -19.60 5.83
CA ASP A 926 -19.59 -18.32 5.17
C ASP A 926 -20.80 -17.57 5.72
N ALA A 927 -20.54 -16.39 6.28
CA ALA A 927 -21.56 -15.57 6.91
C ALA A 927 -22.59 -14.99 5.91
N ALA A 928 -22.24 -14.90 4.62
CA ALA A 928 -23.12 -14.31 3.61
C ALA A 928 -24.43 -15.09 3.41
N GLY A 929 -24.43 -16.40 3.66
CA GLY A 929 -25.61 -17.27 3.51
C GLY A 929 -26.50 -17.38 4.75
N HIS A 930 -26.25 -16.58 5.80
CA HIS A 930 -26.80 -16.85 7.14
C HIS A 930 -27.50 -15.67 7.81
N LEU A 931 -27.85 -14.61 7.06
CA LEU A 931 -28.40 -13.37 7.65
C LEU A 931 -29.94 -13.27 7.63
N ASP A 932 -30.61 -14.18 6.93
CA ASP A 932 -32.06 -14.20 6.72
C ASP A 932 -32.87 -14.33 8.02
N THR A 933 -32.32 -15.03 9.01
CA THR A 933 -32.96 -15.23 10.31
C THR A 933 -32.64 -14.14 11.33
N ALA A 934 -31.75 -13.19 11.02
CA ALA A 934 -31.38 -12.12 11.93
C ALA A 934 -32.51 -11.09 12.06
N GLY A 935 -32.56 -10.40 13.21
CA GLY A 935 -33.41 -9.23 13.42
C GLY A 935 -32.97 -8.06 12.53
N ARG A 936 -32.13 -7.17 13.04
CA ARG A 936 -31.46 -6.13 12.24
C ARG A 936 -29.96 -6.36 12.21
N VAL A 937 -29.35 -6.23 11.03
CA VAL A 937 -27.90 -6.41 10.83
C VAL A 937 -27.30 -5.08 10.40
N TRP A 938 -26.41 -4.52 11.20
CA TRP A 938 -25.60 -3.38 10.82
C TRP A 938 -24.19 -3.82 10.49
N VAL A 939 -23.82 -3.65 9.23
CA VAL A 939 -22.45 -3.86 8.77
C VAL A 939 -21.79 -2.51 8.62
N ILE A 940 -20.65 -2.32 9.27
CA ILE A 940 -19.90 -1.07 9.24
C ILE A 940 -18.58 -1.29 8.51
N GLY A 941 -18.25 -0.50 7.50
CA GLY A 941 -16.98 -0.63 6.78
C GLY A 941 -16.68 0.49 5.80
N ASP A 942 -15.42 0.63 5.40
CA ASP A 942 -14.98 1.64 4.47
C ASP A 942 -15.20 1.17 3.02
N PRO A 943 -16.07 1.84 2.23
CA PRO A 943 -16.32 1.46 0.84
C PRO A 943 -15.11 1.66 -0.10
N TYR A 944 -14.05 2.35 0.33
CA TYR A 944 -12.84 2.59 -0.47
C TYR A 944 -11.65 1.74 -0.05
N PHE A 945 -11.80 0.91 0.99
CA PHE A 945 -10.76 -0.02 1.42
C PHE A 945 -11.06 -1.41 0.87
N ARG A 946 -10.51 -1.69 -0.33
CA ARG A 946 -10.82 -2.88 -1.13
C ARG A 946 -10.85 -4.21 -0.34
N PRO A 947 -9.90 -4.52 0.56
CA PRO A 947 -9.93 -5.79 1.28
C PRO A 947 -11.16 -5.97 2.19
N ASP A 948 -11.68 -4.91 2.81
CA ASP A 948 -12.93 -5.00 3.58
C ASP A 948 -14.16 -4.91 2.69
N TYR A 949 -14.05 -4.11 1.61
CA TYR A 949 -15.10 -3.99 0.63
C TYR A 949 -15.51 -5.34 0.07
N ASP A 950 -14.55 -6.13 -0.43
CA ASP A 950 -14.78 -7.43 -1.09
C ASP A 950 -15.47 -8.43 -0.14
N GLN A 951 -15.25 -8.29 1.17
CA GLN A 951 -15.90 -9.08 2.21
C GLN A 951 -17.33 -8.59 2.50
N ILE A 952 -17.52 -7.28 2.65
CA ILE A 952 -18.78 -6.67 3.10
C ILE A 952 -19.87 -6.72 2.03
N VAL A 953 -19.52 -6.56 0.76
CA VAL A 953 -20.52 -6.56 -0.32
C VAL A 953 -21.24 -7.89 -0.52
N ARG A 954 -20.68 -8.96 0.03
CA ARG A 954 -21.27 -10.29 0.03
C ARG A 954 -22.43 -10.40 1.03
N LEU A 955 -22.44 -9.54 2.05
CA LEU A 955 -23.46 -9.51 3.11
C LEU A 955 -24.68 -8.71 2.61
N MET A 956 -25.67 -9.40 2.05
CA MET A 956 -26.89 -8.77 1.53
C MET A 956 -28.14 -9.37 2.17
N GLY A 957 -29.17 -8.55 2.36
CA GLY A 957 -30.49 -8.95 2.87
C GLY A 957 -31.33 -7.71 3.18
N ASP A 958 -32.66 -7.85 3.22
CA ASP A 958 -33.58 -6.72 3.49
C ASP A 958 -33.41 -6.15 4.91
N ASN A 959 -32.92 -6.98 5.83
CA ASN A 959 -32.59 -6.64 7.21
C ASN A 959 -31.14 -6.12 7.38
N VAL A 960 -30.35 -6.04 6.30
CA VAL A 960 -28.94 -5.62 6.34
C VAL A 960 -28.80 -4.13 5.99
N THR A 961 -28.25 -3.36 6.91
CA THR A 961 -27.90 -1.95 6.72
C THR A 961 -26.39 -1.79 6.68
N TRP A 962 -25.85 -1.40 5.52
CA TRP A 962 -24.44 -1.01 5.40
C TRP A 962 -24.24 0.46 5.82
N LEU A 963 -23.62 0.65 6.98
CA LEU A 963 -23.18 1.94 7.50
C LEU A 963 -21.75 2.23 7.01
N ARG A 964 -21.64 3.11 6.03
CA ARG A 964 -20.38 3.35 5.30
C ARG A 964 -19.46 4.27 6.08
N THR A 965 -18.18 3.97 6.04
CA THR A 965 -17.13 4.78 6.70
C THR A 965 -16.02 5.21 5.73
N PRO A 966 -16.33 6.06 4.72
CA PRO A 966 -15.36 6.49 3.72
C PRO A 966 -14.03 6.97 4.30
N PHE A 967 -12.92 6.45 3.75
CA PHE A 967 -11.55 6.86 4.06
C PHE A 967 -11.11 6.61 5.52
N MET A 968 -11.67 5.60 6.16
CA MET A 968 -11.32 5.19 7.52
C MET A 968 -10.46 3.91 7.56
N GLY A 969 -10.44 3.13 6.47
CA GLY A 969 -9.78 1.82 6.39
C GLY A 969 -10.33 0.81 7.41
N HIS A 970 -9.51 -0.20 7.73
CA HIS A 970 -9.91 -1.34 8.58
C HIS A 970 -10.05 -1.04 10.08
N GLN A 971 -9.25 -0.10 10.61
CA GLN A 971 -9.08 0.15 12.05
C GLN A 971 -10.23 0.98 12.67
N LEU A 972 -11.47 0.52 12.48
CA LEU A 972 -12.69 1.20 12.90
C LEU A 972 -12.98 1.13 14.40
N PRO A 973 -12.79 0.01 15.12
CA PRO A 973 -13.13 -0.06 16.55
C PRO A 973 -12.38 0.98 17.38
N ASN A 974 -11.06 1.10 17.18
CA ASN A 974 -10.22 2.10 17.86
C ASN A 974 -10.66 3.52 17.52
N ALA A 975 -10.98 3.79 16.25
CA ALA A 975 -11.47 5.10 15.85
C ALA A 975 -12.83 5.44 16.50
N PHE A 976 -13.71 4.46 16.68
CA PHE A 976 -15.02 4.66 17.31
C PHE A 976 -14.92 4.89 18.81
N LEU A 977 -13.95 4.26 19.47
CA LEU A 977 -13.58 4.56 20.86
C LEU A 977 -13.07 5.99 20.99
N THR A 978 -12.11 6.41 20.16
CA THR A 978 -11.58 7.80 20.18
C THR A 978 -12.66 8.84 19.87
N MET A 979 -13.60 8.53 18.99
CA MET A 979 -14.75 9.42 18.71
C MET A 979 -15.83 9.41 19.80
N GLY A 980 -15.73 8.54 20.81
CA GLY A 980 -16.73 8.37 21.85
C GLY A 980 -18.06 7.79 21.36
N MET A 981 -18.13 7.23 20.15
CA MET A 981 -19.40 6.79 19.55
C MET A 981 -19.71 5.30 19.74
N LEU A 982 -18.73 4.47 20.11
CA LEU A 982 -18.93 3.02 20.20
C LEU A 982 -20.06 2.63 21.16
N LYS A 983 -20.15 3.33 22.32
CA LYS A 983 -21.22 3.14 23.30
C LYS A 983 -22.60 3.40 22.66
N ASP A 984 -22.78 4.50 21.94
CA ASP A 984 -24.05 4.84 21.32
C ASP A 984 -24.46 3.85 20.21
N LEU A 985 -23.49 3.30 19.48
CA LEU A 985 -23.73 2.24 18.50
C LEU A 985 -24.24 0.97 19.17
N LEU A 986 -23.59 0.53 20.26
CA LEU A 986 -24.02 -0.65 21.03
C LEU A 986 -25.43 -0.46 21.60
N TYR A 987 -25.74 0.73 22.12
CA TYR A 987 -27.05 1.02 22.70
C TYR A 987 -28.15 1.03 21.62
N GLY A 988 -27.88 1.69 20.48
CA GLY A 988 -28.81 1.72 19.36
C GLY A 988 -29.03 0.36 18.71
N ALA A 989 -27.96 -0.43 18.56
CA ALA A 989 -28.04 -1.77 17.99
C ALA A 989 -28.81 -2.72 18.91
N MET A 990 -28.59 -2.63 20.23
CA MET A 990 -29.33 -3.40 21.22
C MET A 990 -30.84 -3.12 21.16
N GLU A 991 -31.24 -1.86 21.11
CA GLU A 991 -32.65 -1.47 21.08
C GLU A 991 -33.33 -1.61 19.71
N GLY A 992 -32.58 -1.96 18.66
CA GLY A 992 -33.14 -1.99 17.30
C GLY A 992 -33.31 -0.61 16.65
N THR A 993 -32.81 0.45 17.29
CA THR A 993 -33.08 1.86 16.93
C THR A 993 -31.93 2.53 16.17
N LEU A 994 -30.82 1.82 15.95
CA LEU A 994 -29.71 2.35 15.15
C LEU A 994 -30.14 2.50 13.69
N ASP A 995 -30.15 3.74 13.21
CA ASP A 995 -30.44 4.08 11.82
C ASP A 995 -29.28 4.83 11.18
N ALA A 996 -29.28 4.89 9.85
CA ALA A 996 -28.24 5.59 9.09
C ALA A 996 -28.14 7.09 9.46
N PRO A 997 -29.24 7.86 9.63
CA PRO A 997 -29.17 9.25 10.06
C PRO A 997 -28.47 9.43 11.42
N THR A 998 -28.79 8.61 12.42
CA THR A 998 -28.16 8.64 13.75
C THR A 998 -26.70 8.25 13.67
N PHE A 999 -26.38 7.18 12.94
CA PHE A 999 -25.00 6.78 12.70
C PHE A 999 -24.19 7.92 12.08
N TYR A 1000 -24.66 8.52 10.98
CA TYR A 1000 -23.94 9.58 10.29
C TYR A 1000 -23.87 10.88 11.09
N ARG A 1001 -24.82 11.13 12.00
CA ARG A 1001 -24.74 12.23 12.97
C ARG A 1001 -23.55 12.04 13.92
N LEU A 1002 -23.41 10.86 14.52
CA LEU A 1002 -22.29 10.50 15.41
C LEU A 1002 -20.97 10.47 14.63
N PHE A 1003 -20.96 9.83 13.46
CA PHE A 1003 -19.79 9.64 12.61
C PHE A 1003 -19.24 10.96 12.02
N ARG A 1004 -19.91 12.10 12.18
CA ARG A 1004 -19.32 13.42 11.85
C ARG A 1004 -18.14 13.78 12.75
N ALA A 1005 -18.05 13.20 13.96
CA ALA A 1005 -16.90 13.35 14.85
C ALA A 1005 -15.57 12.97 14.18
N ARG A 1006 -15.60 12.10 13.15
CA ARG A 1006 -14.41 11.70 12.38
C ARG A 1006 -13.63 12.88 11.80
N ARG A 1007 -14.29 14.02 11.54
CA ARG A 1007 -13.66 15.23 11.02
C ARG A 1007 -12.56 15.77 11.94
N ASP A 1008 -12.68 15.48 13.23
CA ASP A 1008 -11.71 15.88 14.25
C ASP A 1008 -10.65 14.78 14.52
N LEU A 1009 -10.75 13.60 13.90
CA LEU A 1009 -9.73 12.55 14.02
C LEU A 1009 -8.47 12.94 13.23
N PRO A 1010 -7.29 12.99 13.87
CA PRO A 1010 -6.03 13.35 13.21
C PRO A 1010 -5.72 12.50 11.97
N ARG A 1011 -5.97 11.18 12.07
CA ARG A 1011 -5.74 10.24 10.98
C ARG A 1011 -6.66 10.51 9.79
N PHE A 1012 -7.96 10.71 10.03
CA PHE A 1012 -8.93 10.99 8.96
C PHE A 1012 -8.63 12.32 8.25
N GLN A 1013 -8.28 13.36 9.00
CA GLN A 1013 -7.88 14.65 8.41
C GLN A 1013 -6.68 14.50 7.48
N HIS A 1014 -5.68 13.72 7.91
CA HIS A 1014 -4.50 13.44 7.11
C HIS A 1014 -4.83 12.63 5.85
N ASP A 1015 -5.50 11.49 6.01
CA ASP A 1015 -5.84 10.60 4.91
C ASP A 1015 -6.74 11.29 3.88
N LEU A 1016 -7.71 12.10 4.34
CA LEU A 1016 -8.61 12.87 3.47
C LEU A 1016 -7.89 14.01 2.74
N LEU A 1017 -6.94 14.69 3.40
CA LEU A 1017 -6.10 15.71 2.77
C LEU A 1017 -5.27 15.09 1.64
N MET A 1018 -4.57 13.99 1.91
CA MET A 1018 -3.77 13.29 0.91
C MET A 1018 -4.61 12.87 -0.30
N HIS A 1019 -5.80 12.28 -0.07
CA HIS A 1019 -6.70 11.90 -1.17
C HIS A 1019 -7.21 13.10 -1.98
N ALA A 1020 -7.47 14.24 -1.33
CA ALA A 1020 -7.93 15.44 -2.02
C ALA A 1020 -6.82 16.02 -2.92
N GLU A 1021 -5.58 15.98 -2.46
CA GLU A 1021 -4.41 16.42 -3.22
C GLU A 1021 -4.08 15.48 -4.38
N GLU A 1022 -4.05 14.17 -4.15
CA GLU A 1022 -3.82 13.16 -5.19
C GLU A 1022 -4.84 13.25 -6.35
N ARG A 1023 -6.07 13.70 -6.06
CA ARG A 1023 -7.14 13.89 -7.05
C ARG A 1023 -7.18 15.29 -7.66
N GLY A 1024 -6.19 16.14 -7.37
CA GLY A 1024 -6.13 17.53 -7.84
C GLY A 1024 -7.30 18.40 -7.34
N LYS A 1025 -7.97 18.02 -6.26
CA LYS A 1025 -9.11 18.76 -5.69
C LYS A 1025 -8.61 19.84 -4.72
N LEU A 1026 -7.84 20.79 -5.24
CA LEU A 1026 -7.11 21.80 -4.45
C LEU A 1026 -8.01 22.62 -3.52
N ARG A 1027 -9.22 23.01 -3.97
CA ARG A 1027 -10.19 23.73 -3.13
C ARG A 1027 -10.66 22.91 -1.93
N SER A 1028 -10.81 21.59 -2.12
CA SER A 1028 -11.21 20.68 -1.05
C SER A 1028 -10.07 20.44 -0.07
N ALA A 1029 -8.85 20.22 -0.59
CA ALA A 1029 -7.63 20.11 0.21
C ALA A 1029 -7.42 21.36 1.08
N LEU A 1030 -7.60 22.55 0.50
CA LEU A 1030 -7.49 23.82 1.20
C LEU A 1030 -8.50 23.93 2.37
N ARG A 1031 -9.76 23.57 2.13
CA ARG A 1031 -10.80 23.55 3.17
C ARG A 1031 -10.48 22.58 4.30
N ILE A 1032 -9.87 21.44 4.01
CA ILE A 1032 -9.44 20.46 5.02
C ILE A 1032 -8.32 21.06 5.88
N CYS A 1033 -7.35 21.73 5.25
CA CYS A 1033 -6.28 22.42 5.98
C CYS A 1033 -6.83 23.52 6.89
N GLU A 1034 -7.72 24.37 6.37
CA GLU A 1034 -8.35 25.44 7.15
C GLU A 1034 -9.19 24.89 8.32
N TYR A 1035 -9.94 23.82 8.09
CA TYR A 1035 -10.70 23.17 9.16
C TYR A 1035 -9.79 22.61 10.25
N THR A 1036 -8.73 21.91 9.86
CA THR A 1036 -7.75 21.33 10.79
C THR A 1036 -7.07 22.40 11.64
N LEU A 1037 -6.69 23.53 11.02
CA LEU A 1037 -6.01 24.64 11.69
C LEU A 1037 -6.90 25.44 12.64
N LYS A 1038 -8.23 25.39 12.46
CA LYS A 1038 -9.18 25.94 13.43
C LYS A 1038 -9.25 25.11 14.72
N LYS A 1039 -8.84 23.83 14.66
CA LYS A 1039 -8.98 22.86 15.76
C LYS A 1039 -7.68 22.57 16.48
N ARG A 1040 -6.55 22.63 15.77
CA ARG A 1040 -5.21 22.40 16.33
C ARG A 1040 -4.16 23.18 15.58
N ASP A 1041 -3.11 23.60 16.30
CA ASP A 1041 -1.94 24.18 15.65
C ASP A 1041 -1.08 23.05 15.03
N ALA A 1042 -1.07 22.99 13.69
CA ALA A 1042 -0.34 22.01 12.93
C ALA A 1042 0.48 22.70 11.84
N GLY A 1043 1.77 22.95 12.11
CA GLY A 1043 2.65 23.72 11.22
C GLY A 1043 2.83 23.11 9.82
N ASN A 1044 2.73 21.78 9.68
CA ASN A 1044 2.70 21.12 8.38
C ASN A 1044 1.43 21.47 7.57
N ILE A 1045 0.28 21.51 8.22
CA ILE A 1045 -1.00 21.84 7.58
C ILE A 1045 -1.07 23.33 7.22
N LYS A 1046 -0.44 24.23 8.00
CA LYS A 1046 -0.27 25.66 7.65
C LYS A 1046 0.45 25.81 6.30
N ARG A 1047 1.59 25.14 6.14
CA ARG A 1047 2.35 25.16 4.88
C ARG A 1047 1.55 24.59 3.71
N THR A 1048 0.87 23.47 3.90
CA THR A 1048 0.02 22.88 2.85
C THR A 1048 -1.12 23.83 2.45
N ARG A 1049 -1.78 24.50 3.40
CA ARG A 1049 -2.81 25.52 3.13
C ARG A 1049 -2.27 26.64 2.25
N ASP A 1050 -1.09 27.17 2.58
CA ASP A 1050 -0.53 28.34 1.92
C ASP A 1050 -0.12 28.01 0.47
N ARG A 1051 0.56 26.88 0.26
CA ARG A 1051 0.82 26.35 -1.09
C ARG A 1051 -0.47 26.16 -1.91
N LEU A 1052 -1.49 25.54 -1.32
CA LEU A 1052 -2.76 25.31 -2.02
C LEU A 1052 -3.48 26.62 -2.40
N LYS A 1053 -3.30 27.71 -1.64
CA LYS A 1053 -3.85 29.03 -2.00
C LYS A 1053 -3.14 29.63 -3.22
N GLU A 1054 -1.83 29.50 -3.28
CA GLU A 1054 -1.02 29.98 -4.40
C GLU A 1054 -1.36 29.22 -5.69
N GLU A 1055 -1.43 27.89 -5.64
CA GLU A 1055 -1.83 27.05 -6.78
C GLU A 1055 -3.23 27.41 -7.30
N LEU A 1056 -4.17 27.70 -6.41
CA LEU A 1056 -5.52 28.12 -6.76
C LEU A 1056 -5.59 29.51 -7.39
N ALA A 1057 -4.77 30.45 -6.90
CA ALA A 1057 -4.66 31.78 -7.49
C ALA A 1057 -4.14 31.69 -8.92
N ALA A 1058 -3.07 30.90 -9.14
CA ALA A 1058 -2.48 30.68 -10.46
C ALA A 1058 -3.47 30.05 -11.47
N GLN A 1059 -4.30 29.09 -11.04
CA GLN A 1059 -5.36 28.51 -11.89
C GLN A 1059 -6.46 29.51 -12.25
N GLY A 1060 -6.82 30.41 -11.33
CA GLY A 1060 -7.83 31.45 -11.57
C GLY A 1060 -7.35 32.51 -12.58
N THR A 1061 -6.07 32.87 -12.56
CA THR A 1061 -5.48 33.83 -13.50
C THR A 1061 -5.36 33.24 -14.90
N ARG A 1062 -5.04 31.94 -15.03
CA ARG A 1062 -5.00 31.23 -16.32
C ARG A 1062 -6.39 31.12 -16.97
N ALA A 1063 -7.41 30.75 -16.20
CA ALA A 1063 -8.79 30.64 -16.70
C ALA A 1063 -9.49 31.98 -17.00
N ALA A 1064 -8.89 33.10 -16.58
CA ALA A 1064 -9.36 34.46 -16.93
C ALA A 1064 -8.55 35.07 -18.11
N ALA A 1065 -7.42 34.46 -18.47
CA ALA A 1065 -6.57 34.83 -19.59
C ALA A 1065 -6.85 33.98 -20.85
N GLU A 1066 -7.42 32.77 -20.67
CA GLU A 1066 -8.14 31.99 -21.69
C GLU A 1066 -9.58 32.47 -21.84
#